data_AF-A0AAN7T2H4-F1
#
_entry.id   AF-A0AAN7T2H4-F1
#
_cell.length_a   1.000
_cell.length_b   1.000
_cell.length_c   1.000
_cell.angle_alpha   90.00
_cell.angle_beta   90.00
_cell.angle_gamma   90.00
#
_symmetry.space_group_name_H-M   'P 1'
#
loop_
_entity.id
_entity.type
_entity.pdbx_description
1 polymer ?
#
loop_
_entity_poly.entity_id
_entity_poly.type
_entity_poly.pdbx_seq_one_letter_code
_entity_poly.pdbx_strand_id
1 'polypeptide(L)'
;MTSKGRSTRSKRSIRRQPLALVTKETAGARSNAKTPDTSDLGDLAMPRLHYDAIRELIAAGTSVTRILELQNESVQINQYCYCARYIPFSKDSLIEQRFPSRYHCLYSNEADVMHILSTAITVFFSLQTVSASPVPPLNSRSTHAVKETHIVPRGWSDAGKPHPNHLVDLKIGLKNKRFTDLERHLYEISLPTHHRYRQHLSREQVDDLIRPDDDASALVDQWLQDNGIAGSQRKYSSARDWVSVTLPVSQVEELLDTEYANYIHEDGSSMVRTTKWSLPLHLHEHISTIQPTTSFLRASPKLKTVMESPAQDLNLDDYVPNSTSIPGTCNFSGMSPACLRLLYGTYNYKPQSPNSRIAFANFLGEVPTRADATTWLQHLRPEAVSAAQSFEQISINNGPIDDGNATAGSEGNLDLQTIIGQTYPMKIMSYSTGGSPPFQPDLATPTNTNEPYLDWLDSILSQEDLPQTISVSYGDSEQSVEQSFAELACQRFGQLGLRGVSVLFSSGDFGVGSDGTCLSNDGKNTTKFLPAFPASCPYVTAVGGTRDYPEVVAYDPANGYVSGSGFSNYFAQPAYQKESGVVDKYIEALDGLHDGLYNKSGRAYPDVSAQGYRYLIMVDGIIVTLDGTSASSPTVASVIALVNDALMAAGQAPLGFLNPWLYTGAGAQAFKDITNGSSSGCGTTGFAAKEGWDLASGFGTPLFPDMLDILGLSGKA
;
A
#
# COMPACT_ATOMS: atom_id res chain seq x y z
N MET A 1 -58.13 -35.37 -13.92
CA MET A 1 -59.52 -34.86 -13.82
C MET A 1 -59.45 -33.52 -13.09
N THR A 2 -59.37 -32.40 -13.83
CA THR A 2 -60.42 -31.35 -14.03
C THR A 2 -60.64 -30.51 -12.76
N SER A 3 -60.61 -29.17 -12.73
CA SER A 3 -60.63 -28.10 -13.77
C SER A 3 -60.20 -26.76 -13.13
N LYS A 4 -59.26 -26.01 -13.72
CA LYS A 4 -59.42 -24.74 -14.49
C LYS A 4 -60.10 -23.53 -13.79
N GLY A 5 -59.35 -22.44 -13.70
CA GLY A 5 -59.81 -21.06 -13.79
C GLY A 5 -58.75 -20.22 -14.53
N ARG A 6 -59.10 -19.67 -15.69
CA ARG A 6 -58.23 -18.96 -16.66
C ARG A 6 -58.73 -17.52 -16.75
N SER A 7 -57.84 -16.53 -16.70
CA SER A 7 -58.09 -15.16 -17.16
C SER A 7 -57.01 -14.76 -18.16
N THR A 8 -57.41 -14.00 -19.18
CA THR A 8 -56.66 -13.74 -20.42
C THR A 8 -56.64 -12.25 -20.75
N ARG A 9 -55.62 -11.86 -21.55
CA ARG A 9 -55.35 -10.58 -22.27
C ARG A 9 -54.54 -9.56 -21.46
N SER A 10 -53.54 -8.86 -22.01
CA SER A 10 -53.33 -8.43 -23.40
C SER A 10 -51.83 -8.20 -23.69
N LYS A 11 -51.34 -8.65 -24.85
CA LYS A 11 -50.03 -8.27 -25.42
C LYS A 11 -50.17 -6.93 -26.15
N ARG A 12 -49.33 -5.94 -25.84
CA ARG A 12 -49.07 -4.78 -26.72
C ARG A 12 -47.57 -4.63 -26.96
N SER A 13 -47.22 -4.83 -28.23
CA SER A 13 -45.95 -4.53 -28.86
C SER A 13 -45.72 -3.01 -28.90
N ILE A 14 -44.55 -2.54 -28.46
CA ILE A 14 -44.09 -1.16 -28.70
C ILE A 14 -42.85 -1.24 -29.60
N ARG A 15 -43.02 -0.75 -30.83
CA ARG A 15 -41.96 -0.48 -31.80
C ARG A 15 -41.20 0.78 -31.38
N ARG A 16 -39.87 0.72 -31.43
CA ARG A 16 -38.95 1.86 -31.43
C ARG A 16 -38.95 2.55 -32.79
N GLN A 17 -38.89 3.88 -32.81
CA GLN A 17 -38.24 4.73 -33.83
C GLN A 17 -38.07 6.17 -33.27
N PRO A 18 -37.17 7.00 -33.85
CA PRO A 18 -36.15 7.77 -33.11
C PRO A 18 -36.50 9.25 -32.92
N LEU A 19 -35.86 9.91 -31.94
CA LEU A 19 -35.91 11.37 -31.79
C LEU A 19 -34.61 12.01 -32.28
N ALA A 20 -34.80 13.00 -33.15
CA ALA A 20 -33.79 13.81 -33.80
C ALA A 20 -33.31 14.99 -32.93
N LEU A 21 -32.11 15.46 -33.27
CA LEU A 21 -31.47 16.68 -32.80
C LEU A 21 -32.40 17.91 -32.90
N VAL A 22 -32.37 18.76 -31.88
CA VAL A 22 -32.74 20.17 -31.97
C VAL A 22 -31.65 21.02 -31.31
N THR A 23 -30.97 21.78 -32.16
CA THR A 23 -30.09 22.91 -31.83
C THR A 23 -30.90 24.10 -31.32
N LYS A 24 -30.41 24.81 -30.29
CA LYS A 24 -30.78 26.20 -30.03
C LYS A 24 -29.56 27.00 -29.57
N GLU A 25 -29.05 27.84 -30.47
CA GLU A 25 -28.37 29.10 -30.14
C GLU A 25 -29.41 30.12 -29.65
N THR A 26 -29.05 30.98 -28.68
CA THR A 26 -28.98 32.45 -28.85
C THR A 26 -28.61 33.17 -27.54
N ALA A 27 -27.57 34.01 -27.64
CA ALA A 27 -27.42 35.39 -27.15
C ALA A 27 -27.50 35.75 -25.64
N GLY A 28 -26.29 36.01 -25.11
CA GLY A 28 -25.82 37.12 -24.26
C GLY A 28 -26.76 38.11 -23.52
N ALA A 29 -26.39 38.40 -22.27
CA ALA A 29 -26.45 39.74 -21.67
C ALA A 29 -25.53 39.85 -20.44
N ARG A 30 -24.95 41.05 -20.26
CA ARG A 30 -23.91 41.45 -19.29
C ARG A 30 -24.44 41.73 -17.88
N SER A 31 -23.50 41.64 -16.92
CA SER A 31 -23.28 42.49 -15.73
C SER A 31 -24.48 42.97 -14.90
N ASN A 32 -24.47 42.66 -13.60
CA ASN A 32 -24.32 43.68 -12.57
C ASN A 32 -24.12 43.07 -11.18
N ALA A 33 -23.07 43.53 -10.51
CA ALA A 33 -22.83 43.32 -9.09
C ALA A 33 -23.88 44.05 -8.26
N LYS A 34 -24.36 43.40 -7.19
CA LYS A 34 -25.05 44.04 -6.07
C LYS A 34 -24.69 43.29 -4.78
N THR A 35 -24.05 43.99 -3.87
CA THR A 35 -23.93 43.66 -2.44
C THR A 35 -25.31 43.66 -1.76
N PRO A 36 -25.50 42.79 -0.77
CA PRO A 36 -26.14 43.16 0.49
C PRO A 36 -25.27 42.71 1.68
N ASP A 37 -24.80 43.61 2.52
CA ASP A 37 -25.48 44.20 3.68
C ASP A 37 -25.37 43.31 4.93
N THR A 38 -24.71 43.89 5.92
CA THR A 38 -24.26 43.30 7.19
C THR A 38 -25.27 43.65 8.27
N SER A 39 -26.13 42.72 8.67
CA SER A 39 -26.82 42.76 9.97
C SER A 39 -27.56 41.46 10.20
N ASP A 40 -26.90 40.53 10.89
CA ASP A 40 -27.49 39.67 11.94
C ASP A 40 -26.55 38.50 12.17
N LEU A 41 -25.79 38.56 13.26
CA LEU A 41 -25.31 37.38 13.98
C LEU A 41 -24.93 37.86 15.40
N GLY A 42 -25.86 37.68 16.32
CA GLY A 42 -25.63 37.83 17.75
C GLY A 42 -24.82 36.64 18.30
N ASP A 43 -23.96 36.99 19.25
CA ASP A 43 -23.48 36.20 20.39
C ASP A 43 -22.82 34.83 20.13
N LEU A 44 -21.52 34.88 19.85
CA LEU A 44 -20.55 33.83 20.16
C LEU A 44 -19.85 34.14 21.50
N ALA A 45 -19.98 33.25 22.48
CA ALA A 45 -19.16 33.25 23.69
C ALA A 45 -17.94 32.34 23.51
N MET A 46 -16.74 32.93 23.52
CA MET A 46 -15.43 32.24 23.60
C MET A 46 -14.59 32.88 24.73
N PRO A 47 -13.75 32.12 25.47
CA PRO A 47 -13.03 32.62 26.64
C PRO A 47 -11.82 33.48 26.27
N ARG A 48 -11.70 34.63 26.95
CA ARG A 48 -10.57 35.55 26.92
C ARG A 48 -9.39 35.02 27.75
N LEU A 49 -8.23 34.82 27.14
CA LEU A 49 -6.92 34.85 27.80
C LEU A 49 -5.82 34.90 26.72
N HIS A 50 -5.61 36.08 26.09
CA HIS A 50 -4.34 36.48 25.42
C HIS A 50 -4.42 37.88 24.77
N TYR A 51 -5.20 38.82 25.31
CA TYR A 51 -5.33 40.18 24.74
C TYR A 51 -4.62 41.27 25.55
N ASP A 52 -4.30 41.03 26.82
CA ASP A 52 -3.73 42.06 27.70
C ASP A 52 -2.20 42.14 27.66
N ALA A 53 -1.48 41.07 27.29
CA ALA A 53 -0.02 41.08 27.16
C ALA A 53 0.48 41.83 25.90
N ILE A 54 -0.36 41.93 24.87
CA ILE A 54 -0.02 42.57 23.60
C ILE A 54 -0.22 44.10 23.69
N ARG A 55 -1.10 44.57 24.58
CA ARG A 55 -1.33 46.01 24.80
C ARG A 55 -0.20 46.72 25.53
N GLU A 56 0.54 46.04 26.43
CA GLU A 56 1.68 46.65 27.12
C GLU A 56 2.93 46.77 26.23
N LEU A 57 3.14 45.86 25.27
CA LEU A 57 4.30 45.89 24.37
C LEU A 57 4.18 46.94 23.25
N ILE A 58 2.96 47.32 22.86
CA ILE A 58 2.72 48.37 21.86
C ILE A 58 2.89 49.79 22.47
N ALA A 59 2.74 49.94 23.80
CA ALA A 59 2.93 51.22 24.49
C ALA A 59 4.41 51.65 24.63
N ALA A 60 5.36 50.77 24.34
CA ALA A 60 6.81 51.03 24.48
C ALA A 60 7.53 51.36 23.15
N GLY A 61 6.80 51.59 22.04
CA GLY A 61 7.35 52.24 20.84
C GLY A 61 8.46 51.48 20.09
N THR A 62 8.45 50.14 20.10
CA THR A 62 9.44 49.32 19.38
C THR A 62 8.84 48.76 18.08
N SER A 63 9.55 48.91 16.95
CA SER A 63 9.11 48.46 15.62
C SER A 63 9.00 46.93 15.52
N VAL A 64 7.91 46.45 14.90
CA VAL A 64 7.57 45.03 14.68
C VAL A 64 8.64 44.27 13.87
N THR A 65 9.48 44.97 13.11
CA THR A 65 10.56 44.34 12.33
C THR A 65 11.74 43.87 13.19
N ARG A 66 11.83 44.23 14.48
CA ARG A 66 12.92 43.81 15.38
C ARG A 66 12.55 42.68 16.36
N ILE A 67 11.32 42.19 16.31
CA ILE A 67 10.85 41.05 17.13
C ILE A 67 11.02 39.72 16.38
N LEU A 68 11.13 39.73 15.04
CA LEU A 68 11.31 38.53 14.23
C LEU A 68 12.80 38.15 13.97
N GLU A 69 13.77 38.97 14.39
CA GLU A 69 15.20 38.65 14.31
C GLU A 69 15.80 38.14 15.65
N LEU A 70 15.03 38.07 16.74
CA LEU A 70 15.50 37.59 18.06
C LEU A 70 15.04 36.16 18.41
N GLN A 71 14.43 35.44 17.47
CA GLN A 71 14.10 34.01 17.63
C GLN A 71 14.95 33.07 16.75
N ASN A 72 15.94 33.58 16.00
CA ASN A 72 16.69 32.75 15.05
C ASN A 72 18.23 32.77 15.16
N GLU A 73 18.82 33.36 16.20
CA GLU A 73 20.28 33.25 16.45
C GLU A 73 20.60 33.12 17.95
N SER A 74 20.75 31.89 18.44
CA SER A 74 21.59 31.58 19.63
C SER A 74 21.89 30.08 19.73
N VAL A 75 22.57 29.54 18.71
CA VAL A 75 23.29 28.26 18.83
C VAL A 75 24.72 28.47 18.36
N GLN A 76 25.61 28.81 19.30
CA GLN A 76 26.96 28.25 19.48
C GLN A 76 27.84 29.19 20.33
N ILE A 77 28.84 28.58 21.01
CA ILE A 77 29.99 29.15 21.73
C ILE A 77 29.65 29.48 23.22
N ASN A 78 30.25 28.92 24.27
CA ASN A 78 31.62 28.44 24.48
C ASN A 78 31.78 27.45 25.67
N GLN A 79 32.94 26.81 25.68
CA GLN A 79 33.50 25.89 26.68
C GLN A 79 34.17 26.64 27.87
N TYR A 80 34.24 25.99 29.05
CA TYR A 80 35.12 26.19 30.24
C TYR A 80 34.87 27.29 31.31
N CYS A 81 34.67 26.84 32.58
CA CYS A 81 35.38 27.19 33.84
C CYS A 81 34.58 26.67 35.08
N TYR A 82 35.02 25.62 35.82
CA TYR A 82 36.02 25.51 36.91
C TYR A 82 35.46 25.56 38.36
N CYS A 83 35.66 24.43 39.08
CA CYS A 83 35.81 24.16 40.54
C CYS A 83 35.03 24.96 41.63
N ALA A 84 34.32 24.25 42.52
CA ALA A 84 34.76 23.93 43.90
C ALA A 84 33.66 23.30 44.81
N ARG A 85 34.03 22.20 45.48
CA ARG A 85 33.67 21.67 46.84
C ARG A 85 32.26 21.85 47.42
N TYR A 86 31.65 20.76 47.89
CA TYR A 86 31.53 20.40 49.33
C TYR A 86 30.80 19.05 49.55
N ILE A 87 31.32 18.26 50.50
CA ILE A 87 30.77 17.02 51.12
C ILE A 87 29.95 17.46 52.37
N PRO A 88 28.78 16.87 52.73
CA PRO A 88 28.74 15.73 53.69
C PRO A 88 27.61 14.67 53.56
N PHE A 89 27.96 13.42 53.91
CA PHE A 89 27.32 12.45 54.85
C PHE A 89 25.79 12.61 55.16
N SER A 90 24.95 11.57 55.31
CA SER A 90 25.14 10.25 55.95
C SER A 90 23.94 9.28 55.77
N LYS A 91 24.23 7.95 55.82
CA LYS A 91 23.52 6.83 56.53
C LYS A 91 22.06 6.47 56.15
N ASP A 92 21.59 5.22 56.10
CA ASP A 92 22.06 3.90 56.56
C ASP A 92 21.23 2.77 55.89
N SER A 93 21.74 1.53 56.01
CA SER A 93 21.10 0.20 55.91
C SER A 93 21.36 -0.71 54.68
N LEU A 94 22.44 -1.46 54.89
CA LEU A 94 22.88 -2.79 54.43
C LEU A 94 21.81 -3.86 54.10
N ILE A 95 22.12 -4.73 53.13
CA ILE A 95 22.38 -6.18 53.30
C ILE A 95 23.24 -6.70 52.12
N GLU A 96 24.17 -7.60 52.43
CA GLU A 96 25.33 -8.09 51.67
C GLU A 96 25.03 -9.11 50.55
N GLN A 97 25.88 -9.17 49.51
CA GLN A 97 26.79 -10.30 49.24
C GLN A 97 27.76 -10.04 48.05
N ARG A 98 28.89 -10.75 48.07
CA ARG A 98 30.24 -10.38 47.55
C ARG A 98 30.63 -10.92 46.14
N PHE A 99 31.28 -10.04 45.35
CA PHE A 99 32.50 -10.16 44.50
C PHE A 99 32.62 -11.13 43.31
N PRO A 100 33.59 -10.92 42.36
CA PRO A 100 33.94 -9.68 41.65
C PRO A 100 34.13 -9.87 40.12
N SER A 101 34.14 -8.75 39.40
CA SER A 101 34.55 -8.61 38.00
C SER A 101 35.91 -7.91 37.90
N ARG A 102 36.71 -8.22 36.87
CA ARG A 102 37.25 -7.26 35.88
C ARG A 102 38.37 -7.85 35.01
N TYR A 103 38.15 -7.73 33.70
CA TYR A 103 39.17 -7.69 32.65
C TYR A 103 39.71 -6.25 32.52
N HIS A 104 40.97 -6.10 32.13
CA HIS A 104 41.59 -4.83 31.70
C HIS A 104 42.15 -5.01 30.29
N CYS A 105 41.67 -4.18 29.36
CA CYS A 105 42.27 -3.96 28.05
C CYS A 105 43.27 -2.80 28.14
N LEU A 106 44.43 -2.98 27.50
CA LEU A 106 45.43 -1.95 27.24
C LEU A 106 45.24 -1.42 25.82
N TYR A 107 45.23 -0.10 25.67
CA TYR A 107 45.49 0.59 24.41
C TYR A 107 46.85 1.30 24.51
N SER A 108 47.66 1.13 23.48
CA SER A 108 48.93 1.78 23.22
C SER A 108 48.74 3.18 22.64
N ASN A 109 49.66 4.11 22.92
CA ASN A 109 50.04 5.16 21.98
C ASN A 109 51.51 5.60 22.19
N GLU A 110 52.21 5.58 21.06
CA GLU A 110 53.22 6.52 20.52
C GLU A 110 54.57 6.86 21.21
N ALA A 111 55.56 6.89 20.30
CA ALA A 111 56.64 7.87 20.12
C ALA A 111 58.04 7.63 20.71
N ASP A 112 58.98 7.50 19.76
CA ASP A 112 60.17 8.34 19.57
C ASP A 112 61.61 7.92 20.04
N VAL A 113 62.49 7.89 19.02
CA VAL A 113 63.82 8.58 18.93
C VAL A 113 65.15 7.79 19.11
N MET A 114 65.92 7.83 18.00
CA MET A 114 67.39 7.95 17.77
C MET A 114 68.43 6.86 18.10
N HIS A 115 69.14 6.45 17.02
CA HIS A 115 70.58 6.65 16.72
C HIS A 115 71.54 5.42 16.56
N ILE A 116 72.12 5.34 15.34
CA ILE A 116 73.59 5.38 14.99
C ILE A 116 74.36 4.10 14.54
N LEU A 117 74.97 4.24 13.33
CA LEU A 117 76.19 3.63 12.72
C LEU A 117 76.15 2.16 12.23
N SER A 118 76.78 1.72 11.13
CA SER A 118 77.68 2.30 10.10
C SER A 118 77.90 1.28 8.96
N THR A 119 77.99 1.70 7.70
CA THR A 119 79.14 1.53 6.75
C THR A 119 78.70 1.55 5.27
N ALA A 120 79.53 2.23 4.49
CA ALA A 120 79.33 2.68 3.10
C ALA A 120 79.89 1.71 2.05
N ILE A 121 79.58 1.95 0.74
CA ILE A 121 80.55 1.96 -0.39
C ILE A 121 79.87 2.41 -1.72
N THR A 122 80.32 3.58 -2.20
CA THR A 122 80.52 4.12 -3.58
C THR A 122 79.49 4.05 -4.73
N VAL A 123 79.01 5.26 -5.07
CA VAL A 123 78.83 5.95 -6.38
C VAL A 123 79.23 5.23 -7.69
N PHE A 124 78.31 5.18 -8.68
CA PHE A 124 78.54 5.62 -10.07
C PHE A 124 77.21 5.85 -10.83
N PHE A 125 77.11 6.99 -11.52
CA PHE A 125 75.97 7.44 -12.35
C PHE A 125 75.76 6.55 -13.58
N SER A 126 74.52 6.16 -13.85
CA SER A 126 74.04 5.97 -15.23
C SER A 126 72.55 6.33 -15.33
N LEU A 127 72.27 7.35 -16.15
CA LEU A 127 70.93 7.64 -16.65
C LEU A 127 70.44 6.41 -17.43
N GLN A 128 69.41 5.75 -16.93
CA GLN A 128 68.52 4.95 -17.77
C GLN A 128 67.10 5.45 -17.57
N THR A 129 66.55 5.97 -18.67
CA THR A 129 65.13 6.20 -18.87
C THR A 129 64.40 4.89 -18.62
N VAL A 130 63.75 4.75 -17.46
CA VAL A 130 62.71 3.75 -17.30
C VAL A 130 61.54 4.23 -18.14
N SER A 131 61.38 3.61 -19.31
CA SER A 131 60.12 3.56 -20.00
C SER A 131 59.11 2.99 -19.01
N ALA A 132 58.33 3.86 -18.36
CA ALA A 132 57.11 3.45 -17.74
C ALA A 132 56.22 2.94 -18.87
N SER A 133 56.20 1.63 -19.08
CA SER A 133 55.06 1.01 -19.74
C SER A 133 53.84 1.49 -18.93
N PRO A 134 52.85 2.13 -19.57
CA PRO A 134 51.61 2.41 -18.86
C PRO A 134 51.10 1.06 -18.39
N VAL A 135 51.07 0.85 -17.07
CA VAL A 135 50.18 -0.15 -16.50
C VAL A 135 48.81 0.28 -17.02
N PRO A 136 48.15 -0.51 -17.88
CA PRO A 136 46.80 -0.16 -18.30
C PRO A 136 45.97 -0.03 -17.02
N PRO A 137 45.14 1.00 -16.86
CA PRO A 137 44.24 1.06 -15.72
C PRO A 137 43.44 -0.25 -15.70
N LEU A 138 43.68 -1.07 -14.68
CA LEU A 138 42.93 -2.29 -14.40
C LEU A 138 41.56 -1.88 -13.85
N ASN A 139 40.73 -1.42 -14.79
CA ASN A 139 39.30 -1.64 -14.89
C ASN A 139 38.91 -0.90 -16.17
N SER A 140 38.98 -1.62 -17.30
CA SER A 140 38.15 -1.28 -18.44
C SER A 140 36.74 -1.10 -17.89
N ARG A 141 36.26 0.16 -17.77
CA ARG A 141 34.86 0.46 -17.46
C ARG A 141 34.05 -0.45 -18.38
N SER A 142 33.43 -1.49 -17.83
CA SER A 142 32.68 -2.42 -18.67
C SER A 142 31.68 -1.58 -19.46
N THR A 143 31.55 -1.86 -20.75
CA THR A 143 30.63 -1.11 -21.61
C THR A 143 29.26 -1.04 -20.96
N HIS A 144 28.68 0.17 -20.94
CA HIS A 144 27.30 0.33 -20.53
C HIS A 144 26.41 -0.38 -21.54
N ALA A 145 25.40 -1.09 -21.04
CA ALA A 145 24.36 -1.71 -21.83
C ALA A 145 23.02 -1.26 -21.29
N VAL A 146 22.08 -1.01 -22.20
CA VAL A 146 20.70 -0.64 -21.85
C VAL A 146 20.12 -1.75 -21.00
N LYS A 147 19.73 -1.39 -19.78
CA LYS A 147 19.09 -2.29 -18.82
C LYS A 147 17.58 -2.29 -19.02
N GLU A 148 17.02 -1.13 -19.35
CA GLU A 148 15.59 -0.92 -19.43
C GLU A 148 15.24 0.23 -20.39
N THR A 149 14.09 0.11 -21.05
CA THR A 149 13.52 1.12 -21.93
C THR A 149 12.02 1.20 -21.71
N HIS A 150 11.49 2.42 -21.76
CA HIS A 150 10.08 2.72 -21.58
C HIS A 150 9.59 3.68 -22.64
N ILE A 151 8.34 3.49 -23.05
CA ILE A 151 7.66 4.41 -23.96
C ILE A 151 7.14 5.56 -23.12
N VAL A 152 7.26 6.79 -23.64
CA VAL A 152 6.64 7.94 -22.98
C VAL A 152 5.13 7.70 -22.90
N PRO A 153 4.58 7.65 -21.68
CA PRO A 153 3.15 7.75 -21.40
C PRO A 153 2.32 8.65 -22.33
N ARG A 154 1.10 8.21 -22.72
CA ARG A 154 0.10 9.13 -23.31
C ARG A 154 -0.18 10.30 -22.36
N GLY A 155 -0.46 11.48 -22.94
CA GLY A 155 -0.71 12.71 -22.20
C GLY A 155 0.56 13.45 -21.74
N TRP A 156 1.74 12.84 -21.87
CA TRP A 156 3.01 13.48 -21.59
C TRP A 156 3.70 13.98 -22.84
N SER A 157 4.23 15.19 -22.76
CA SER A 157 5.05 15.81 -23.80
C SER A 157 6.42 16.17 -23.23
N ASP A 158 7.45 15.93 -24.03
CA ASP A 158 8.80 16.40 -23.72
C ASP A 158 8.81 17.94 -23.73
N ALA A 159 9.25 18.51 -22.60
CA ALA A 159 9.34 19.94 -22.35
C ALA A 159 10.79 20.44 -22.30
N GLY A 160 11.74 19.66 -22.80
CA GLY A 160 13.16 19.98 -22.88
C GLY A 160 13.95 19.58 -21.64
N LYS A 161 15.24 19.92 -21.62
CA LYS A 161 16.18 19.44 -20.59
C LYS A 161 15.90 20.00 -19.19
N PRO A 162 16.01 19.19 -18.14
CA PRO A 162 15.97 19.67 -16.76
C PRO A 162 17.20 20.52 -16.43
N HIS A 163 17.11 21.29 -15.34
CA HIS A 163 18.29 21.97 -14.81
C HIS A 163 19.30 20.92 -14.31
N PRO A 164 20.61 21.01 -14.65
CA PRO A 164 21.62 20.01 -14.28
C PRO A 164 21.69 19.69 -12.78
N ASN A 165 21.43 20.71 -11.95
CA ASN A 165 21.43 20.60 -10.48
C ASN A 165 20.08 20.18 -9.87
N HIS A 166 19.08 19.82 -10.69
CA HIS A 166 17.85 19.23 -10.15
C HIS A 166 18.22 17.95 -9.39
N LEU A 167 17.78 17.82 -8.14
CA LEU A 167 18.12 16.66 -7.32
C LEU A 167 17.13 15.53 -7.58
N VAL A 168 17.66 14.32 -7.74
CA VAL A 168 16.90 13.09 -7.89
C VAL A 168 17.26 12.16 -6.74
N ASP A 169 16.25 11.72 -6.00
CA ASP A 169 16.38 10.67 -5.00
C ASP A 169 16.32 9.31 -5.71
N LEU A 170 17.49 8.71 -5.96
CA LEU A 170 17.61 7.40 -6.57
C LEU A 170 17.54 6.31 -5.52
N LYS A 171 16.69 5.31 -5.76
CA LYS A 171 16.67 4.03 -5.05
C LYS A 171 17.16 2.93 -5.98
N ILE A 172 18.26 2.29 -5.61
CA ILE A 172 18.92 1.21 -6.36
C ILE A 172 18.57 -0.10 -5.66
N GLY A 173 17.77 -0.94 -6.32
CA GLY A 173 17.39 -2.26 -5.82
C GLY A 173 18.42 -3.31 -6.25
N LEU A 174 18.90 -4.10 -5.29
CA LEU A 174 19.81 -5.21 -5.54
C LEU A 174 19.01 -6.49 -5.76
N LYS A 175 19.45 -7.31 -6.71
CA LYS A 175 18.82 -8.58 -7.03
C LYS A 175 19.12 -9.59 -5.93
N ASN A 176 18.07 -10.10 -5.31
CA ASN A 176 18.17 -11.26 -4.44
C ASN A 176 18.27 -12.54 -5.30
N LYS A 177 19.44 -13.19 -5.34
CA LYS A 177 19.62 -14.47 -6.06
C LYS A 177 18.91 -15.65 -5.38
N ARG A 178 18.48 -15.50 -4.12
CA ARG A 178 17.80 -16.50 -3.30
C ARG A 178 16.29 -16.25 -3.20
N PHE A 179 15.68 -15.58 -4.18
CA PHE A 179 14.24 -15.35 -4.17
C PHE A 179 13.43 -16.66 -4.14
N THR A 180 13.91 -17.71 -4.80
CA THR A 180 13.29 -19.05 -4.71
C THR A 180 13.31 -19.61 -3.27
N ASP A 181 14.30 -19.25 -2.46
CA ASP A 181 14.31 -19.62 -1.04
C ASP A 181 13.28 -18.82 -0.24
N LEU A 182 13.05 -17.54 -0.56
CA LEU A 182 11.96 -16.75 0.03
C LEU A 182 10.61 -17.42 -0.22
N GLU A 183 10.29 -17.74 -1.48
CA GLU A 183 9.02 -18.38 -1.85
C GLU A 183 8.87 -19.75 -1.17
N ARG A 184 9.93 -20.57 -1.19
CA ARG A 184 9.94 -21.86 -0.51
C ARG A 184 9.64 -21.73 0.97
N HIS A 185 10.33 -20.84 1.68
CA HIS A 185 10.09 -20.61 3.11
C HIS A 185 8.66 -20.11 3.36
N LEU A 186 8.15 -19.22 2.52
CA LEU A 186 6.80 -18.67 2.64
C LEU A 186 5.75 -19.78 2.49
N TYR A 187 5.90 -20.69 1.53
CA TYR A 187 4.98 -21.81 1.36
C TYR A 187 5.09 -22.81 2.51
N GLU A 188 6.31 -23.18 2.93
CA GLU A 188 6.53 -24.12 4.04
C GLU A 188 5.88 -23.66 5.37
N ILE A 189 5.79 -22.35 5.62
CA ILE A 189 5.16 -21.82 6.84
C ILE A 189 3.66 -21.54 6.66
N SER A 190 3.15 -21.47 5.43
CA SER A 190 1.73 -21.21 5.13
C SER A 190 0.93 -22.48 4.83
N LEU A 191 1.59 -23.62 4.60
CA LEU A 191 0.95 -24.89 4.31
C LEU A 191 0.55 -25.65 5.58
N PRO A 192 -0.74 -25.95 5.81
CA PRO A 192 -1.21 -26.53 7.08
C PRO A 192 -0.70 -27.94 7.36
N THR A 193 -0.35 -28.67 6.30
CA THR A 193 0.22 -30.02 6.34
C THR A 193 1.72 -30.02 6.61
N HIS A 194 2.39 -28.87 6.50
CA HIS A 194 3.82 -28.78 6.67
C HIS A 194 4.19 -28.56 8.14
N HIS A 195 5.25 -29.22 8.61
CA HIS A 195 5.67 -29.16 10.02
C HIS A 195 6.10 -27.76 10.48
N ARG A 196 6.44 -26.86 9.55
CA ARG A 196 6.76 -25.45 9.82
C ARG A 196 5.55 -24.51 9.78
N TYR A 197 4.33 -25.04 9.63
CA TYR A 197 3.12 -24.22 9.55
C TYR A 197 3.04 -23.21 10.72
N ARG A 198 2.91 -21.92 10.38
CA ARG A 198 2.88 -20.75 11.28
C ARG A 198 4.14 -20.55 12.14
N GLN A 199 5.26 -21.16 11.77
CA GLN A 199 6.59 -20.84 12.31
C GLN A 199 7.19 -19.64 11.57
N HIS A 200 6.56 -18.48 11.77
CA HIS A 200 6.95 -17.22 11.15
C HIS A 200 8.36 -16.78 11.55
N LEU A 201 8.99 -15.99 10.69
CA LEU A 201 10.37 -15.54 10.84
C LEU A 201 10.44 -14.18 11.54
N SER A 202 11.52 -13.96 12.29
CA SER A 202 11.87 -12.63 12.81
C SER A 202 12.31 -11.69 11.68
N ARG A 203 12.42 -10.40 11.98
CA ARG A 203 12.95 -9.40 11.03
C ARG A 203 14.36 -9.79 10.56
N GLU A 204 15.25 -10.16 11.48
CA GLU A 204 16.64 -10.56 11.18
C GLU A 204 16.69 -11.80 10.30
N GLN A 205 15.84 -12.80 10.55
CA GLN A 205 15.79 -14.02 9.76
C GLN A 205 15.33 -13.74 8.31
N VAL A 206 14.39 -12.81 8.13
CA VAL A 206 13.98 -12.34 6.80
C VAL A 206 15.10 -11.52 6.15
N ASP A 207 15.69 -10.57 6.86
CA ASP A 207 16.82 -9.75 6.38
C ASP A 207 17.97 -10.64 5.89
N ASP A 208 18.32 -11.70 6.63
CA ASP A 208 19.37 -12.66 6.26
C ASP A 208 19.02 -13.50 5.02
N LEU A 209 17.73 -13.81 4.85
CA LEU A 209 17.22 -14.56 3.70
C LEU A 209 17.25 -13.71 2.42
N ILE A 210 16.95 -12.41 2.53
CA ILE A 210 16.89 -11.50 1.39
C ILE A 210 18.16 -10.71 1.12
N ARG A 211 19.15 -10.79 2.02
CA ARG A 211 20.44 -10.13 1.88
C ARG A 211 21.08 -10.48 0.52
N PRO A 212 21.48 -9.46 -0.27
CA PRO A 212 22.25 -9.69 -1.49
C PRO A 212 23.57 -10.40 -1.18
N ASP A 213 24.14 -11.07 -2.18
CA ASP A 213 25.46 -11.67 -2.05
C ASP A 213 26.52 -10.58 -1.73
N ASP A 214 27.53 -10.93 -0.93
CA ASP A 214 28.60 -10.00 -0.55
C ASP A 214 29.30 -9.44 -1.79
N ASP A 215 29.50 -10.27 -2.83
CA ASP A 215 30.07 -9.84 -4.11
C ASP A 215 29.19 -8.81 -4.84
N ALA A 216 27.87 -9.01 -4.84
CA ALA A 216 26.93 -8.08 -5.47
C ALA A 216 26.95 -6.72 -4.76
N SER A 217 26.94 -6.75 -3.42
CA SER A 217 27.01 -5.55 -2.59
C SER A 217 28.33 -4.80 -2.81
N ALA A 218 29.46 -5.52 -2.84
CA ALA A 218 30.78 -4.92 -3.07
C ALA A 218 30.91 -4.30 -4.46
N LEU A 219 30.38 -4.95 -5.50
CA LEU A 219 30.38 -4.41 -6.86
C LEU A 219 29.56 -3.13 -7.00
N VAL A 220 28.37 -3.09 -6.40
CA VAL A 220 27.52 -1.87 -6.39
C VAL A 220 28.20 -0.76 -5.59
N ASP A 221 28.76 -1.07 -4.43
CA ASP A 221 29.48 -0.08 -3.61
C ASP A 221 30.70 0.51 -4.31
N GLN A 222 31.47 -0.34 -4.99
CA GLN A 222 32.61 0.08 -5.79
C GLN A 222 32.15 0.95 -6.97
N TRP A 223 31.11 0.53 -7.70
CA TRP A 223 30.57 1.32 -8.81
C TRP A 223 30.09 2.70 -8.38
N LEU A 224 29.38 2.81 -7.25
CA LEU A 224 28.95 4.10 -6.71
C LEU A 224 30.16 4.96 -6.30
N GLN A 225 31.15 4.36 -5.66
CA GLN A 225 32.38 5.06 -5.26
C GLN A 225 33.19 5.56 -6.46
N ASP A 226 33.35 4.75 -7.50
CA ASP A 226 34.06 5.10 -8.74
C ASP A 226 33.38 6.25 -9.50
N ASN A 227 32.09 6.48 -9.25
CA ASN A 227 31.31 7.61 -9.77
C ASN A 227 31.19 8.77 -8.77
N GLY A 228 32.07 8.81 -7.75
CA GLY A 228 32.19 9.93 -6.82
C GLY A 228 31.11 10.00 -5.74
N ILE A 229 30.37 8.91 -5.50
CA ILE A 229 29.31 8.85 -4.49
C ILE A 229 29.90 8.29 -3.20
N ALA A 230 30.13 9.17 -2.22
CA ALA A 230 30.76 8.81 -0.95
C ALA A 230 29.86 7.90 -0.09
N GLY A 231 30.46 7.13 0.82
CA GLY A 231 29.72 6.26 1.75
C GLY A 231 28.70 7.03 2.61
N SER A 232 29.00 8.27 2.96
CA SER A 232 28.09 9.14 3.73
C SER A 232 26.85 9.60 2.95
N GLN A 233 26.86 9.50 1.62
CA GLN A 233 25.71 9.85 0.76
C GLN A 233 24.78 8.65 0.51
N ARG A 234 25.20 7.45 0.92
CA ARG A 234 24.49 6.18 0.69
C ARG A 234 23.72 5.77 1.93
N LYS A 235 22.43 5.52 1.77
CA LYS A 235 21.57 4.95 2.82
C LYS A 235 21.16 3.54 2.42
N TYR A 236 21.31 2.57 3.31
CA TYR A 236 20.96 1.18 3.05
C TYR A 236 19.72 0.77 3.83
N SER A 237 18.93 -0.13 3.26
CA SER A 237 17.91 -0.89 4.00
C SER A 237 18.57 -1.82 5.03
N SER A 238 17.78 -2.36 5.97
CA SER A 238 18.25 -3.32 6.98
C SER A 238 18.94 -4.54 6.35
N ALA A 239 18.31 -5.11 5.33
CA ALA A 239 18.83 -6.24 4.56
C ALA A 239 19.94 -5.86 3.56
N ARG A 240 20.23 -4.56 3.40
CA ARG A 240 21.14 -4.02 2.36
C ARG A 240 20.76 -4.39 0.93
N ASP A 241 19.52 -4.79 0.71
CA ASP A 241 18.92 -5.05 -0.60
C ASP A 241 18.59 -3.77 -1.37
N TRP A 242 18.74 -2.59 -0.73
CA TRP A 242 18.57 -1.29 -1.35
C TRP A 242 19.64 -0.29 -0.95
N VAL A 243 19.95 0.59 -1.91
CA VAL A 243 20.79 1.77 -1.70
C VAL A 243 20.02 3.00 -2.16
N SER A 244 19.83 3.97 -1.27
CA SER A 244 19.25 5.28 -1.59
C SER A 244 20.32 6.36 -1.63
N VAL A 245 20.33 7.16 -2.68
CA VAL A 245 21.28 8.28 -2.91
C VAL A 245 20.55 9.47 -3.55
N THR A 246 20.84 10.68 -3.09
CA THR A 246 20.30 11.92 -3.69
C THR A 246 21.38 12.58 -4.53
N LEU A 247 21.17 12.69 -5.84
CA LEU A 247 22.19 13.18 -6.78
C LEU A 247 21.63 14.24 -7.74
N PRO A 248 22.45 15.21 -8.21
CA PRO A 248 22.10 16.07 -9.33
C PRO A 248 21.82 15.26 -10.61
N VAL A 249 20.84 15.67 -11.43
CA VAL A 249 20.52 15.02 -12.72
C VAL A 249 21.78 14.82 -13.58
N SER A 250 22.67 15.81 -13.64
CA SER A 250 23.91 15.67 -14.45
C SER A 250 24.78 14.49 -14.00
N GLN A 251 24.84 14.22 -12.69
CA GLN A 251 25.58 13.08 -12.16
C GLN A 251 24.82 11.77 -12.40
N VAL A 252 23.48 11.79 -12.38
CA VAL A 252 22.65 10.62 -12.69
C VAL A 252 22.78 10.22 -14.17
N GLU A 253 22.79 11.21 -15.08
CA GLU A 253 22.98 11.00 -16.52
C GLU A 253 24.33 10.32 -16.81
N GLU A 254 25.40 10.74 -16.13
CA GLU A 254 26.71 10.10 -16.20
C GLU A 254 26.72 8.68 -15.59
N LEU A 255 26.08 8.50 -14.43
CA LEU A 255 26.02 7.24 -13.71
C LEU A 255 25.32 6.13 -14.50
N LEU A 256 24.26 6.49 -15.24
CA LEU A 256 23.34 5.57 -15.92
C LEU A 256 23.46 5.59 -17.44
N ASP A 257 24.41 6.36 -18.00
CA ASP A 257 24.57 6.58 -19.44
C ASP A 257 23.22 6.84 -20.13
N THR A 258 22.58 7.94 -19.70
CA THR A 258 21.25 8.33 -20.15
C THR A 258 21.07 9.84 -20.24
N GLU A 259 19.92 10.27 -20.76
CA GLU A 259 19.50 11.67 -20.86
C GLU A 259 18.13 11.82 -20.22
N TYR A 260 18.01 12.76 -19.29
CA TYR A 260 16.76 13.14 -18.66
C TYR A 260 16.12 14.32 -19.39
N ALA A 261 14.79 14.34 -19.40
CA ALA A 261 13.98 15.43 -19.90
C ALA A 261 12.97 15.86 -18.83
N ASN A 262 12.61 17.15 -18.84
CA ASN A 262 11.38 17.60 -18.24
C ASN A 262 10.24 17.08 -19.11
N TYR A 263 9.27 16.43 -18.51
CA TYR A 263 8.01 16.11 -19.15
C TYR A 263 6.92 16.99 -18.54
N ILE A 264 6.00 17.47 -19.37
CA ILE A 264 4.79 18.17 -18.95
C ILE A 264 3.59 17.35 -19.42
N HIS A 265 2.64 17.16 -18.51
CA HIS A 265 1.38 16.49 -18.78
C HIS A 265 0.31 17.51 -19.22
N GLU A 266 -0.73 17.06 -19.92
CA GLU A 266 -1.85 17.89 -20.39
C GLU A 266 -2.59 18.67 -19.27
N ASP A 267 -2.50 18.21 -18.02
CA ASP A 267 -3.07 18.89 -16.84
C ASP A 267 -2.15 19.95 -16.20
N GLY A 268 -0.96 20.15 -16.76
CA GLY A 268 0.04 21.11 -16.30
C GLY A 268 1.03 20.58 -15.26
N SER A 269 0.88 19.33 -14.79
CA SER A 269 1.90 18.70 -13.93
C SER A 269 3.19 18.43 -14.71
N SER A 270 4.34 18.45 -14.03
CA SER A 270 5.65 18.24 -14.66
C SER A 270 6.57 17.35 -13.82
N MET A 271 7.53 16.69 -14.49
CA MET A 271 8.54 15.86 -13.82
C MET A 271 9.81 15.71 -14.64
N VAL A 272 10.86 15.15 -14.03
CA VAL A 272 12.17 14.94 -14.66
C VAL A 272 12.45 13.44 -14.81
N ARG A 273 12.38 12.90 -16.03
CA ARG A 273 12.53 11.44 -16.29
C ARG A 273 13.36 11.14 -17.51
N THR A 274 13.73 9.87 -17.66
CA THR A 274 14.29 9.35 -18.89
C THR A 274 13.42 8.22 -19.46
N THR A 275 13.61 7.88 -20.73
CA THR A 275 12.91 6.77 -21.40
C THR A 275 13.75 5.51 -21.48
N LYS A 276 15.01 5.56 -21.06
CA LYS A 276 15.90 4.41 -21.03
C LYS A 276 17.02 4.65 -20.04
N TRP A 277 17.64 3.62 -19.54
CA TRP A 277 18.87 3.76 -18.77
C TRP A 277 19.74 2.53 -18.93
N SER A 278 21.02 2.71 -18.68
CA SER A 278 22.05 1.71 -18.88
C SER A 278 22.82 1.47 -17.59
N LEU A 279 23.47 0.32 -17.53
CA LEU A 279 24.43 0.00 -16.49
C LEU A 279 25.68 -0.62 -17.09
N PRO A 280 26.83 -0.51 -16.40
CA PRO A 280 27.97 -1.38 -16.64
C PRO A 280 27.50 -2.85 -16.72
N LEU A 281 27.84 -3.57 -17.80
CA LEU A 281 27.30 -4.91 -18.07
C LEU A 281 27.42 -5.88 -16.89
N HIS A 282 28.49 -5.80 -16.11
CA HIS A 282 28.70 -6.67 -14.93
C HIS A 282 27.68 -6.43 -13.81
N LEU A 283 27.03 -5.27 -13.74
CA LEU A 283 25.99 -4.97 -12.73
C LEU A 283 24.59 -5.43 -13.15
N HIS A 284 24.39 -5.84 -14.41
CA HIS A 284 23.07 -6.25 -14.91
C HIS A 284 22.49 -7.43 -14.15
N GLU A 285 23.33 -8.34 -13.66
CA GLU A 285 22.89 -9.49 -12.86
C GLU A 285 22.65 -9.15 -11.39
N HIS A 286 23.10 -7.97 -10.93
CA HIS A 286 23.12 -7.58 -9.52
C HIS A 286 22.13 -6.46 -9.18
N ILE A 287 21.74 -5.62 -10.14
CA ILE A 287 20.76 -4.55 -9.96
C ILE A 287 19.44 -4.97 -10.60
N SER A 288 18.36 -4.95 -9.82
CA SER A 288 17.00 -5.25 -10.27
C SER A 288 16.38 -4.03 -10.93
N THR A 289 16.39 -2.88 -10.27
CA THR A 289 15.76 -1.64 -10.73
C THR A 289 16.48 -0.41 -10.17
N ILE A 290 16.35 0.73 -10.84
CA ILE A 290 16.76 2.04 -10.31
C ILE A 290 15.61 3.00 -10.49
N GLN A 291 15.02 3.42 -9.37
CA GLN A 291 13.84 4.29 -9.35
C GLN A 291 14.22 5.70 -8.90
N PRO A 292 13.57 6.77 -9.40
CA PRO A 292 12.42 6.79 -10.31
C PRO A 292 12.81 7.01 -11.80
N THR A 293 13.90 6.40 -12.31
CA THR A 293 14.55 6.78 -13.59
C THR A 293 13.59 6.86 -14.78
N THR A 294 12.97 5.73 -15.13
CA THR A 294 12.06 5.54 -16.27
C THR A 294 10.59 5.71 -15.92
N SER A 295 10.34 6.23 -14.72
CA SER A 295 9.09 6.02 -14.02
C SER A 295 8.26 7.28 -14.00
N PHE A 296 7.22 7.37 -14.82
CA PHE A 296 6.45 8.61 -14.97
C PHE A 296 5.44 8.81 -13.83
N LEU A 297 5.95 9.19 -12.65
CA LEU A 297 5.18 9.40 -11.42
C LEU A 297 4.21 10.62 -11.52
N ARG A 298 2.89 10.48 -11.36
CA ARG A 298 1.98 11.64 -11.10
C ARG A 298 1.56 11.66 -9.65
N ALA A 299 1.61 12.85 -9.06
CA ALA A 299 0.76 13.22 -7.95
C ALA A 299 -0.53 13.82 -8.53
N SER A 300 -1.42 12.96 -9.03
CA SER A 300 -2.79 13.36 -9.34
C SER A 300 -3.71 12.76 -8.27
N PRO A 301 -4.97 13.24 -8.12
CA PRO A 301 -5.95 12.49 -7.36
C PRO A 301 -6.01 11.10 -7.98
N LYS A 302 -5.50 10.13 -7.23
CA LYS A 302 -5.38 8.76 -7.70
C LYS A 302 -6.76 8.13 -7.63
N LEU A 303 -7.03 7.12 -8.46
CA LEU A 303 -8.32 6.43 -8.44
C LEU A 303 -8.43 5.69 -7.10
N LYS A 304 -9.27 6.20 -6.21
CA LYS A 304 -9.86 5.38 -5.16
C LYS A 304 -10.74 4.33 -5.84
N THR A 305 -10.65 3.06 -5.42
CA THR A 305 -11.54 2.03 -5.95
C THR A 305 -12.99 2.33 -5.55
N VAL A 306 -13.19 2.97 -4.41
CA VAL A 306 -14.52 3.39 -3.93
C VAL A 306 -15.32 4.22 -4.92
N MET A 307 -16.56 3.78 -5.14
CA MET A 307 -17.55 4.42 -5.97
C MET A 307 -18.68 5.00 -5.11
N GLU A 308 -18.91 6.31 -5.22
CA GLU A 308 -20.06 6.93 -4.56
C GLU A 308 -21.36 6.40 -5.17
N SER A 309 -22.24 5.90 -4.31
CA SER A 309 -23.61 5.54 -4.68
C SER A 309 -24.46 6.82 -4.73
N PRO A 310 -25.51 6.89 -5.57
CA PRO A 310 -26.36 8.08 -5.66
C PRO A 310 -26.90 8.52 -4.30
N ALA A 311 -26.87 9.82 -4.03
CA ALA A 311 -27.34 10.41 -2.77
C ALA A 311 -28.76 9.96 -2.44
N GLN A 312 -28.91 9.31 -1.28
CA GLN A 312 -30.19 8.97 -0.67
C GLN A 312 -30.33 9.77 0.63
N ASP A 313 -31.56 10.18 0.95
CA ASP A 313 -31.87 10.78 2.25
C ASP A 313 -31.86 9.66 3.30
N LEU A 314 -30.69 9.43 3.90
CA LEU A 314 -30.43 8.34 4.83
C LEU A 314 -30.35 8.86 6.26
N ASN A 315 -30.99 8.14 7.17
CA ASN A 315 -30.83 8.33 8.60
C ASN A 315 -30.11 7.12 9.20
N LEU A 316 -28.97 7.32 9.89
CA LEU A 316 -28.23 6.22 10.53
C LEU A 316 -29.05 5.50 11.60
N ASP A 317 -30.01 6.18 12.22
CA ASP A 317 -30.88 5.57 13.24
C ASP A 317 -31.73 4.42 12.68
N ASP A 318 -32.03 4.44 11.38
CA ASP A 318 -32.77 3.36 10.70
C ASP A 318 -31.95 2.06 10.58
N TYR A 319 -30.63 2.13 10.83
CA TYR A 319 -29.68 1.03 10.70
C TYR A 319 -29.15 0.52 12.06
N VAL A 320 -29.68 1.06 13.16
CA VAL A 320 -29.40 0.58 14.52
C VAL A 320 -30.03 -0.81 14.70
N PRO A 321 -29.27 -1.82 15.17
CA PRO A 321 -29.79 -3.18 15.29
C PRO A 321 -30.93 -3.27 16.30
N ASN A 322 -32.09 -3.78 15.87
CA ASN A 322 -33.24 -4.11 16.72
C ASN A 322 -33.46 -5.63 16.88
N SER A 323 -32.59 -6.43 16.25
CA SER A 323 -32.65 -7.89 16.17
C SER A 323 -31.24 -8.47 16.19
N THR A 324 -31.14 -9.79 16.35
CA THR A 324 -29.91 -10.58 16.21
C THR A 324 -29.98 -11.55 15.02
N SER A 325 -30.99 -11.39 14.16
CA SER A 325 -31.15 -12.19 12.93
C SER A 325 -30.83 -11.35 11.70
N ILE A 326 -30.27 -11.98 10.66
CA ILE A 326 -29.94 -11.29 9.40
C ILE A 326 -31.16 -10.55 8.83
N PRO A 327 -32.35 -11.17 8.65
CA PRO A 327 -33.50 -10.44 8.08
C PRO A 327 -34.04 -9.31 8.96
N GLY A 328 -33.80 -9.36 10.28
CA GLY A 328 -34.24 -8.32 11.21
C GLY A 328 -33.27 -7.14 11.33
N THR A 329 -31.99 -7.35 11.03
CA THR A 329 -30.93 -6.35 11.24
C THR A 329 -30.36 -5.80 9.94
N CYS A 330 -30.31 -6.60 8.87
CA CYS A 330 -29.73 -6.20 7.61
C CYS A 330 -30.75 -5.47 6.72
N ASN A 331 -30.55 -4.17 6.54
CA ASN A 331 -31.15 -3.40 5.45
C ASN A 331 -30.12 -3.25 4.33
N PHE A 332 -30.25 -4.02 3.24
CA PHE A 332 -29.31 -3.98 2.11
C PHE A 332 -29.38 -2.68 1.26
N SER A 333 -30.18 -1.70 1.69
CA SER A 333 -30.07 -0.32 1.18
C SER A 333 -28.91 0.45 1.81
N GLY A 334 -28.35 -0.04 2.91
CA GLY A 334 -27.20 0.52 3.59
C GLY A 334 -26.54 -0.49 4.51
N MET A 335 -25.31 -0.88 4.20
CA MET A 335 -24.56 -1.89 4.94
C MET A 335 -24.03 -1.30 6.25
N SER A 336 -24.54 -1.82 7.37
CA SER A 336 -24.15 -1.42 8.72
C SER A 336 -23.18 -2.43 9.35
N PRO A 337 -22.41 -2.03 10.39
CA PRO A 337 -21.51 -2.94 11.10
C PRO A 337 -22.24 -4.12 11.71
N ALA A 338 -23.43 -3.88 12.27
CA ALA A 338 -24.24 -4.95 12.85
C ALA A 338 -24.62 -6.01 11.80
N CYS A 339 -25.00 -5.57 10.58
CA CYS A 339 -25.29 -6.48 9.49
C CYS A 339 -24.04 -7.29 9.07
N LEU A 340 -22.91 -6.63 8.86
CA LEU A 340 -21.65 -7.29 8.50
C LEU A 340 -21.24 -8.33 9.55
N ARG A 341 -21.32 -7.98 10.84
CA ARG A 341 -20.97 -8.92 11.93
C ARG A 341 -21.91 -10.11 11.99
N LEU A 342 -23.17 -9.96 11.62
CA LEU A 342 -24.12 -11.07 11.54
C LEU A 342 -23.86 -11.95 10.31
N LEU A 343 -23.62 -11.36 9.13
CA LEU A 343 -23.35 -12.07 7.89
C LEU A 343 -22.14 -13.00 8.01
N TYR A 344 -21.06 -12.54 8.65
CA TYR A 344 -19.82 -13.30 8.79
C TYR A 344 -19.65 -14.00 10.14
N GLY A 345 -20.68 -13.99 11.00
CA GLY A 345 -20.69 -14.75 12.26
C GLY A 345 -19.78 -14.20 13.37
N THR A 346 -19.43 -12.91 13.34
CA THR A 346 -18.57 -12.26 14.35
C THR A 346 -19.37 -11.45 15.40
N TYR A 347 -20.71 -11.45 15.31
CA TYR A 347 -21.58 -10.62 16.17
C TYR A 347 -21.40 -10.84 17.67
N ASN A 348 -21.15 -12.09 18.09
CA ASN A 348 -20.98 -12.43 19.51
C ASN A 348 -19.51 -12.51 19.95
N TYR A 349 -18.57 -12.45 19.00
CA TYR A 349 -17.16 -12.53 19.31
C TYR A 349 -16.66 -11.20 19.89
N LYS A 350 -15.87 -11.29 20.95
CA LYS A 350 -15.17 -10.14 21.55
C LYS A 350 -13.68 -10.42 21.48
N PRO A 351 -12.86 -9.52 20.90
CA PRO A 351 -11.42 -9.67 20.91
C PRO A 351 -10.87 -9.96 22.31
N GLN A 352 -9.96 -10.92 22.40
CA GLN A 352 -9.47 -11.48 23.66
C GLN A 352 -7.97 -11.22 23.86
N SER A 353 -7.20 -11.07 22.79
CA SER A 353 -5.75 -10.88 22.85
C SER A 353 -5.41 -9.38 22.95
N PRO A 354 -4.69 -8.93 23.98
CA PRO A 354 -4.26 -7.53 24.09
C PRO A 354 -3.18 -7.13 23.06
N ASN A 355 -2.64 -8.13 22.36
CA ASN A 355 -1.55 -7.99 21.40
C ASN A 355 -2.02 -8.11 19.94
N SER A 356 -3.28 -8.49 19.70
CA SER A 356 -3.80 -8.55 18.33
C SER A 356 -3.95 -7.15 17.76
N ARG A 357 -3.47 -6.97 16.53
CA ARG A 357 -3.46 -5.70 15.80
C ARG A 357 -3.90 -5.89 14.36
N ILE A 358 -4.72 -4.96 13.88
CA ILE A 358 -5.09 -4.81 12.47
C ILE A 358 -4.60 -3.44 11.98
N ALA A 359 -4.22 -3.36 10.70
CA ALA A 359 -3.89 -2.10 10.06
C ALA A 359 -4.52 -1.94 8.68
N PHE A 360 -4.52 -0.71 8.20
CA PHE A 360 -4.81 -0.36 6.81
C PHE A 360 -3.83 0.70 6.29
N ALA A 361 -3.66 0.77 4.97
CA ALA A 361 -2.71 1.67 4.33
C ALA A 361 -3.42 2.64 3.37
N ASN A 362 -3.08 3.93 3.49
CA ASN A 362 -3.59 5.05 2.71
C ASN A 362 -2.44 5.69 1.92
N PHE A 363 -2.70 6.07 0.67
CA PHE A 363 -1.66 6.55 -0.25
C PHE A 363 -1.97 7.87 -0.95
N LEU A 364 -3.19 8.40 -0.79
CA LEU A 364 -3.72 9.50 -1.61
C LEU A 364 -4.10 10.75 -0.80
N GLY A 365 -3.68 10.79 0.46
CA GLY A 365 -4.17 11.79 1.40
C GLY A 365 -5.64 11.61 1.79
N GLU A 366 -6.16 10.40 1.65
CA GLU A 366 -7.48 10.00 2.15
C GLU A 366 -7.39 9.85 3.68
N VAL A 367 -7.50 10.97 4.39
CA VAL A 367 -7.32 10.99 5.84
C VAL A 367 -8.58 10.48 6.54
N PRO A 368 -8.51 9.38 7.31
CA PRO A 368 -9.60 8.99 8.21
C PRO A 368 -9.66 9.97 9.40
N THR A 369 -10.79 10.66 9.57
CA THR A 369 -10.92 11.65 10.65
C THR A 369 -11.51 11.03 11.91
N ARG A 370 -11.00 11.46 13.06
CA ARG A 370 -11.52 11.07 14.37
C ARG A 370 -12.93 11.61 14.57
N ALA A 371 -13.26 12.77 14.00
CA ALA A 371 -14.57 13.40 14.11
C ALA A 371 -15.67 12.58 13.41
N ASP A 372 -15.43 12.15 12.17
CA ASP A 372 -16.36 11.31 11.42
C ASP A 372 -16.53 9.95 12.09
N ALA A 373 -15.41 9.29 12.43
CA ALA A 373 -15.47 8.00 13.13
C ALA A 373 -16.21 8.09 14.47
N THR A 374 -16.01 9.17 15.24
CA THR A 374 -16.74 9.39 16.50
C THR A 374 -18.23 9.49 16.27
N THR A 375 -18.66 10.32 15.33
CA THR A 375 -20.08 10.57 15.06
C THR A 375 -20.76 9.35 14.45
N TRP A 376 -20.08 8.63 13.55
CA TRP A 376 -20.56 7.37 12.99
C TRP A 376 -20.73 6.29 14.07
N LEU A 377 -19.75 6.15 14.97
CA LEU A 377 -19.80 5.19 16.09
C LEU A 377 -20.92 5.53 17.09
N GLN A 378 -21.19 6.80 17.35
CA GLN A 378 -22.28 7.21 18.25
C GLN A 378 -23.64 6.65 17.84
N HIS A 379 -23.87 6.45 16.53
CA HIS A 379 -25.11 5.89 16.01
C HIS A 379 -25.03 4.36 15.89
N LEU A 380 -24.00 3.85 15.20
CA LEU A 380 -23.99 2.45 14.76
C LEU A 380 -23.25 1.49 15.72
N ARG A 381 -22.40 2.02 16.62
CA ARG A 381 -21.65 1.21 17.59
C ARG A 381 -21.21 2.02 18.85
N PRO A 382 -22.16 2.47 19.69
CA PRO A 382 -21.88 3.46 20.74
C PRO A 382 -20.84 3.01 21.78
N GLU A 383 -20.75 1.70 22.03
CA GLU A 383 -19.77 1.13 22.96
C GLU A 383 -18.32 1.26 22.51
N ALA A 384 -18.10 1.56 21.21
CA ALA A 384 -16.78 1.64 20.58
C ALA A 384 -16.30 3.08 20.36
N VAL A 385 -17.09 4.11 20.72
CA VAL A 385 -16.78 5.53 20.46
C VAL A 385 -15.38 5.94 20.94
N SER A 386 -14.91 5.41 22.08
CA SER A 386 -13.58 5.70 22.61
C SER A 386 -12.44 5.26 21.67
N ALA A 387 -12.67 4.26 20.82
CA ALA A 387 -11.67 3.76 19.88
C ALA A 387 -11.38 4.73 18.73
N ALA A 388 -12.32 5.61 18.36
CA ALA A 388 -12.06 6.67 17.38
C ALA A 388 -10.97 7.65 17.86
N GLN A 389 -10.78 7.77 19.17
CA GLN A 389 -9.77 8.66 19.75
C GLN A 389 -8.43 7.96 20.02
N SER A 390 -8.37 6.63 19.97
CA SER A 390 -7.19 5.85 20.36
C SER A 390 -6.50 5.09 19.22
N PHE A 391 -7.09 5.03 18.02
CA PHE A 391 -6.39 4.43 16.88
C PHE A 391 -5.16 5.25 16.49
N GLU A 392 -4.11 4.55 16.07
CA GLU A 392 -2.81 5.12 15.71
C GLU A 392 -2.80 5.54 14.25
N GLN A 393 -2.23 6.72 13.95
CA GLN A 393 -1.98 7.20 12.59
C GLN A 393 -0.48 7.42 12.41
N ILE A 394 0.09 6.75 11.41
CA ILE A 394 1.52 6.71 11.15
C ILE A 394 1.76 7.41 9.81
N SER A 395 2.43 8.55 9.84
CA SER A 395 2.84 9.28 8.64
C SER A 395 4.14 8.69 8.08
N ILE A 396 4.13 8.31 6.81
CA ILE A 396 5.28 7.84 6.04
C ILE A 396 5.48 8.81 4.88
N ASN A 397 6.72 9.25 4.66
CA ASN A 397 7.05 10.18 3.57
C ASN A 397 6.13 11.43 3.53
N ASN A 398 5.88 12.02 4.71
CA ASN A 398 4.96 13.16 4.90
C ASN A 398 3.51 12.90 4.44
N GLY A 399 3.04 11.65 4.49
CA GLY A 399 1.63 11.33 4.28
C GLY A 399 0.75 12.05 5.33
N PRO A 400 -0.37 12.65 4.92
CA PRO A 400 -1.19 13.46 5.84
C PRO A 400 -1.91 12.57 6.85
N ILE A 401 -2.10 13.08 8.05
CA ILE A 401 -2.81 12.46 9.16
C ILE A 401 -3.82 13.45 9.73
N ASP A 402 -4.76 12.96 10.54
CA ASP A 402 -5.72 13.84 11.21
C ASP A 402 -5.03 14.66 12.32
N ASP A 403 -4.78 15.93 12.02
CA ASP A 403 -4.27 16.95 12.94
C ASP A 403 -5.40 17.84 13.53
N GLY A 404 -6.66 17.46 13.31
CA GLY A 404 -7.86 18.22 13.66
C GLY A 404 -8.32 19.22 12.61
N ASN A 405 -7.52 19.46 11.55
CA ASN A 405 -7.87 20.34 10.42
C ASN A 405 -7.82 19.61 9.06
N ALA A 406 -7.48 18.32 9.04
CA ALA A 406 -7.42 17.53 7.84
C ALA A 406 -8.79 17.45 7.15
N THR A 407 -8.80 17.55 5.81
CA THR A 407 -10.00 17.24 5.02
C THR A 407 -10.23 15.74 5.02
N ALA A 408 -11.46 15.31 5.27
CA ALA A 408 -11.80 13.90 5.34
C ALA A 408 -11.66 13.22 3.97
N GLY A 409 -11.03 12.04 3.97
CA GLY A 409 -11.04 11.13 2.83
C GLY A 409 -12.20 10.15 2.92
N SER A 410 -12.89 9.88 1.81
CA SER A 410 -13.92 8.84 1.76
C SER A 410 -13.32 7.44 1.89
N GLU A 411 -12.17 7.17 1.27
CA GLU A 411 -11.51 5.86 1.30
C GLU A 411 -10.99 5.56 2.71
N GLY A 412 -10.24 6.51 3.28
CA GLY A 412 -9.68 6.36 4.63
C GLY A 412 -10.77 6.19 5.67
N ASN A 413 -11.85 6.97 5.59
CA ASN A 413 -13.02 6.78 6.46
C ASN A 413 -13.72 5.44 6.23
N LEU A 414 -13.87 4.96 5.00
CA LEU A 414 -14.44 3.65 4.71
C LEU A 414 -13.63 2.54 5.38
N ASP A 415 -12.32 2.53 5.18
CA ASP A 415 -11.41 1.56 5.78
C ASP A 415 -11.49 1.59 7.30
N LEU A 416 -11.35 2.79 7.91
CA LEU A 416 -11.40 2.94 9.37
C LEU A 416 -12.74 2.51 9.93
N GLN A 417 -13.84 3.05 9.41
CA GLN A 417 -15.19 2.83 9.94
C GLN A 417 -15.61 1.37 9.78
N THR A 418 -15.22 0.71 8.68
CA THR A 418 -15.37 -0.74 8.53
C THR A 418 -14.57 -1.49 9.60
N ILE A 419 -13.27 -1.25 9.70
CA ILE A 419 -12.40 -2.00 10.64
C ILE A 419 -12.82 -1.78 12.10
N ILE A 420 -13.04 -0.55 12.52
CA ILE A 420 -13.41 -0.21 13.90
C ILE A 420 -14.81 -0.73 14.24
N GLY A 421 -15.73 -0.71 13.27
CA GLY A 421 -17.08 -1.26 13.36
C GLY A 421 -17.10 -2.76 13.58
N GLN A 422 -16.12 -3.49 13.05
CA GLN A 422 -16.04 -4.95 13.17
C GLN A 422 -15.17 -5.41 14.34
N THR A 423 -14.05 -4.75 14.62
CA THR A 423 -12.96 -5.31 15.43
C THR A 423 -12.81 -4.74 16.83
N TYR A 424 -13.59 -3.73 17.24
CA TYR A 424 -13.48 -3.18 18.61
C TYR A 424 -13.56 -4.27 19.71
N PRO A 425 -12.67 -4.26 20.73
CA PRO A 425 -11.69 -3.22 21.07
C PRO A 425 -10.23 -3.48 20.58
N MET A 426 -10.04 -4.18 19.46
CA MET A 426 -8.71 -4.42 18.90
C MET A 426 -7.96 -3.13 18.58
N LYS A 427 -6.62 -3.16 18.69
CA LYS A 427 -5.75 -2.05 18.30
C LYS A 427 -5.72 -1.89 16.78
N ILE A 428 -5.93 -0.66 16.31
CA ILE A 428 -5.98 -0.30 14.89
C ILE A 428 -4.85 0.67 14.58
N MET A 429 -4.16 0.44 13.46
CA MET A 429 -3.13 1.33 12.94
C MET A 429 -3.49 1.76 11.52
N SER A 430 -3.37 3.05 11.22
CA SER A 430 -3.50 3.61 9.89
C SER A 430 -2.13 4.08 9.42
N TYR A 431 -1.66 3.55 8.29
CA TYR A 431 -0.47 4.06 7.62
C TYR A 431 -0.92 5.08 6.56
N SER A 432 -0.35 6.27 6.56
CA SER A 432 -0.57 7.27 5.53
C SER A 432 0.75 7.58 4.84
N THR A 433 0.85 7.24 3.56
CA THR A 433 2.10 7.31 2.80
C THR A 433 2.00 8.37 1.71
N GLY A 434 2.84 9.40 1.82
CA GLY A 434 3.02 10.40 0.77
C GLY A 434 3.88 9.89 -0.39
N GLY A 435 3.85 10.61 -1.51
CA GLY A 435 4.66 10.31 -2.69
C GLY A 435 3.89 9.65 -3.85
N SER A 436 4.63 9.34 -4.92
CA SER A 436 4.07 8.78 -6.15
C SER A 436 5.06 7.76 -6.75
N PRO A 437 4.63 6.54 -7.13
CA PRO A 437 5.46 5.48 -7.71
C PRO A 437 5.47 5.50 -9.25
N PRO A 438 6.25 4.61 -9.91
CA PRO A 438 6.28 4.43 -11.36
C PRO A 438 4.92 4.21 -11.98
N PHE A 439 4.73 4.68 -13.21
CA PHE A 439 3.45 4.58 -13.92
C PHE A 439 3.61 4.65 -15.44
N GLN A 440 2.81 3.84 -16.12
CA GLN A 440 2.65 3.81 -17.57
C GLN A 440 1.16 3.96 -17.89
N PRO A 441 0.67 5.08 -18.42
CA PRO A 441 -0.75 5.28 -18.63
C PRO A 441 -1.29 4.29 -19.65
N ASP A 442 -2.56 3.96 -19.45
CA ASP A 442 -3.37 3.29 -20.43
C ASP A 442 -4.66 4.10 -20.71
N LEU A 443 -5.61 3.49 -21.40
CA LEU A 443 -6.87 4.16 -21.74
C LEU A 443 -7.82 4.31 -20.55
N ALA A 444 -7.77 3.41 -19.58
CA ALA A 444 -8.60 3.46 -18.38
C ALA A 444 -8.01 4.45 -17.36
N THR A 445 -6.69 4.47 -17.28
CA THR A 445 -5.90 5.19 -16.30
C THR A 445 -4.89 6.07 -17.05
N PRO A 446 -5.32 7.25 -17.54
CA PRO A 446 -4.41 8.20 -18.20
C PRO A 446 -3.56 8.98 -17.18
N THR A 447 -3.90 8.87 -15.90
CA THR A 447 -3.30 9.59 -14.79
C THR A 447 -2.63 8.66 -13.79
N ASN A 448 -1.51 9.03 -13.16
CA ASN A 448 -0.85 8.12 -12.25
C ASN A 448 -1.70 8.04 -11.00
N THR A 449 -2.25 6.85 -10.83
CA THR A 449 -3.00 6.44 -9.67
C THR A 449 -2.19 5.54 -8.76
N ASN A 450 -1.01 5.13 -9.24
CA ASN A 450 -0.21 4.14 -8.58
C ASN A 450 0.19 4.56 -7.17
N GLU A 451 0.24 3.59 -6.27
CA GLU A 451 0.57 3.82 -4.87
C GLU A 451 2.07 3.62 -4.58
N PRO A 452 2.70 4.47 -3.76
CA PRO A 452 4.10 4.34 -3.35
C PRO A 452 4.30 3.17 -2.39
N TYR A 453 3.92 1.97 -2.82
CA TYR A 453 4.02 0.73 -2.06
C TYR A 453 5.42 0.53 -1.51
N LEU A 454 6.47 0.85 -2.27
CA LEU A 454 7.84 0.67 -1.78
C LEU A 454 8.17 1.58 -0.59
N ASP A 455 7.69 2.81 -0.53
CA ASP A 455 7.93 3.69 0.64
C ASP A 455 7.22 3.14 1.89
N TRP A 456 5.98 2.69 1.73
CA TRP A 456 5.24 2.03 2.81
C TRP A 456 5.92 0.73 3.23
N LEU A 457 6.27 -0.14 2.28
CA LEU A 457 6.88 -1.45 2.51
C LEU A 457 8.25 -1.31 3.17
N ASP A 458 9.09 -0.39 2.72
CA ASP A 458 10.39 -0.10 3.34
C ASP A 458 10.21 0.36 4.80
N SER A 459 9.20 1.21 5.07
CA SER A 459 8.90 1.66 6.44
C SER A 459 8.40 0.51 7.32
N ILE A 460 7.38 -0.23 6.89
CA ILE A 460 6.76 -1.27 7.72
C ILE A 460 7.68 -2.47 7.93
N LEU A 461 8.46 -2.90 6.93
CA LEU A 461 9.39 -4.02 7.08
C LEU A 461 10.55 -3.69 8.02
N SER A 462 10.87 -2.41 8.23
CA SER A 462 11.87 -1.98 9.22
C SER A 462 11.40 -2.08 10.67
N GLN A 463 10.09 -2.23 10.91
CA GLN A 463 9.52 -2.29 12.26
C GLN A 463 9.74 -3.68 12.85
N GLU A 464 10.04 -3.76 14.16
CA GLU A 464 10.11 -5.03 14.89
C GLU A 464 8.74 -5.68 15.04
N ASP A 465 7.77 -4.85 15.37
CA ASP A 465 6.42 -5.24 15.74
C ASP A 465 5.46 -4.93 14.60
N LEU A 466 4.85 -5.97 14.04
CA LEU A 466 3.90 -5.85 12.93
C LEU A 466 2.45 -6.08 13.37
N PRO A 467 1.47 -5.48 12.67
CA PRO A 467 0.09 -5.93 12.75
C PRO A 467 -0.02 -7.34 12.13
N GLN A 468 -0.92 -8.16 12.65
CA GLN A 468 -1.10 -9.52 12.13
C GLN A 468 -1.90 -9.55 10.82
N THR A 469 -2.67 -8.49 10.57
CA THR A 469 -3.53 -8.38 9.39
C THR A 469 -3.48 -6.95 8.85
N ILE A 470 -3.32 -6.79 7.54
CA ILE A 470 -3.32 -5.50 6.84
C ILE A 470 -4.31 -5.55 5.68
N SER A 471 -5.23 -4.59 5.65
CA SER A 471 -6.05 -4.30 4.46
C SER A 471 -5.43 -3.19 3.63
N VAL A 472 -5.47 -3.33 2.31
CA VAL A 472 -5.07 -2.29 1.38
C VAL A 472 -6.12 -2.15 0.28
N SER A 473 -6.83 -1.03 0.29
CA SER A 473 -7.98 -0.75 -0.58
C SER A 473 -7.56 0.07 -1.80
N TYR A 474 -6.46 -0.36 -2.43
CA TYR A 474 -5.75 0.37 -3.47
C TYR A 474 -5.25 -0.58 -4.56
N GLY A 475 -5.17 -0.08 -5.78
CA GLY A 475 -4.74 -0.88 -6.92
C GLY A 475 -4.86 -0.15 -8.25
N ASP A 476 -3.98 -0.54 -9.16
CA ASP A 476 -3.84 -0.01 -10.50
C ASP A 476 -4.10 -1.07 -11.55
N SER A 477 -4.28 -0.63 -12.80
CA SER A 477 -4.12 -1.51 -13.94
C SER A 477 -2.72 -2.14 -13.91
N GLU A 478 -2.60 -3.47 -13.96
CA GLU A 478 -1.30 -4.15 -13.89
C GLU A 478 -0.36 -3.64 -15.00
N GLN A 479 -0.90 -3.41 -16.20
CA GLN A 479 -0.12 -2.87 -17.31
C GLN A 479 0.31 -1.42 -17.10
N SER A 480 -0.33 -0.66 -16.19
CA SER A 480 0.12 0.68 -15.82
C SER A 480 1.20 0.70 -14.75
N VAL A 481 1.45 -0.43 -14.12
CA VAL A 481 2.57 -0.61 -13.20
C VAL A 481 3.75 -1.18 -13.96
N GLU A 482 4.92 -0.59 -13.76
CA GLU A 482 6.15 -1.12 -14.34
C GLU A 482 6.41 -2.55 -13.82
N GLN A 483 6.65 -3.52 -14.71
CA GLN A 483 6.80 -4.92 -14.29
C GLN A 483 7.90 -5.12 -13.25
N SER A 484 9.05 -4.45 -13.38
CA SER A 484 10.15 -4.58 -12.41
C SER A 484 9.76 -4.06 -11.02
N PHE A 485 8.99 -2.97 -10.96
CA PHE A 485 8.43 -2.41 -9.73
C PHE A 485 7.38 -3.35 -9.13
N ALA A 486 6.45 -3.86 -9.96
CA ALA A 486 5.41 -4.78 -9.53
C ALA A 486 6.00 -6.05 -8.93
N GLU A 487 6.99 -6.65 -9.60
CA GLU A 487 7.70 -7.83 -9.12
C GLU A 487 8.30 -7.57 -7.75
N LEU A 488 9.04 -6.47 -7.61
CA LEU A 488 9.73 -6.11 -6.38
C LEU A 488 8.80 -5.80 -5.20
N ALA A 489 7.74 -5.01 -5.43
CA ALA A 489 6.71 -4.78 -4.43
C ALA A 489 6.06 -6.11 -4.01
N CYS A 490 5.81 -7.01 -4.96
CA CYS A 490 5.28 -8.33 -4.68
C CYS A 490 6.23 -9.19 -3.81
N GLN A 491 7.54 -9.16 -4.07
CA GLN A 491 8.52 -9.85 -3.20
C GLN A 491 8.47 -9.31 -1.76
N ARG A 492 8.30 -8.00 -1.60
CA ARG A 492 8.18 -7.34 -0.29
C ARG A 492 6.87 -7.68 0.43
N PHE A 493 5.75 -7.85 -0.29
CA PHE A 493 4.53 -8.43 0.31
C PHE A 493 4.80 -9.85 0.83
N GLY A 494 5.56 -10.67 0.08
CA GLY A 494 6.01 -11.98 0.55
C GLY A 494 6.84 -11.93 1.84
N GLN A 495 7.66 -10.89 2.03
CA GLN A 495 8.42 -10.68 3.27
C GLN A 495 7.50 -10.40 4.47
N LEU A 496 6.41 -9.65 4.28
CA LEU A 496 5.39 -9.49 5.33
C LEU A 496 4.73 -10.83 5.67
N GLY A 497 4.41 -11.64 4.65
CA GLY A 497 3.90 -13.00 4.82
C GLY A 497 4.84 -13.90 5.64
N LEU A 498 6.16 -13.83 5.38
CA LEU A 498 7.17 -14.55 6.16
C LEU A 498 7.20 -14.18 7.64
N ARG A 499 6.86 -12.92 7.95
CA ARG A 499 6.79 -12.39 9.33
C ARG A 499 5.41 -12.58 9.97
N GLY A 500 4.53 -13.38 9.35
CA GLY A 500 3.24 -13.75 9.92
C GLY A 500 2.14 -12.73 9.71
N VAL A 501 2.26 -11.85 8.71
CA VAL A 501 1.23 -10.88 8.35
C VAL A 501 0.34 -11.42 7.25
N SER A 502 -0.98 -11.35 7.45
CA SER A 502 -1.97 -11.51 6.37
C SER A 502 -2.15 -10.18 5.63
N VAL A 503 -1.74 -10.11 4.37
CA VAL A 503 -1.86 -8.90 3.53
C VAL A 503 -2.98 -9.09 2.52
N LEU A 504 -4.01 -8.26 2.61
CA LEU A 504 -5.22 -8.33 1.78
C LEU A 504 -5.33 -7.09 0.90
N PHE A 505 -5.71 -7.30 -0.37
CA PHE A 505 -5.88 -6.24 -1.36
C PHE A 505 -7.27 -6.31 -2.00
N SER A 506 -7.88 -5.16 -2.26
CA SER A 506 -9.07 -5.06 -3.09
C SER A 506 -8.80 -5.57 -4.52
N SER A 507 -9.75 -6.27 -5.15
CA SER A 507 -9.54 -6.86 -6.48
C SER A 507 -9.80 -5.89 -7.64
N GLY A 508 -10.34 -4.70 -7.35
CA GLY A 508 -10.70 -3.67 -8.31
C GLY A 508 -12.21 -3.61 -8.58
N ASP A 509 -12.67 -2.52 -9.20
CA ASP A 509 -14.11 -2.16 -9.23
C ASP A 509 -14.71 -2.04 -10.63
N PHE A 510 -13.98 -2.56 -11.63
CA PHE A 510 -14.35 -2.50 -13.05
C PHE A 510 -14.42 -3.89 -13.72
N GLY A 511 -14.70 -4.95 -12.96
CA GLY A 511 -14.81 -6.30 -13.50
C GLY A 511 -13.49 -6.79 -14.13
N VAL A 512 -13.56 -7.18 -15.40
CA VAL A 512 -12.37 -7.53 -16.22
C VAL A 512 -11.70 -6.32 -16.91
N GLY A 513 -12.22 -5.11 -16.66
CA GLY A 513 -11.83 -3.83 -17.23
C GLY A 513 -13.03 -3.03 -17.73
N SER A 514 -12.92 -1.70 -17.78
CA SER A 514 -14.02 -0.83 -18.20
C SER A 514 -14.32 -0.94 -19.70
N ASP A 515 -15.59 -0.79 -20.07
CA ASP A 515 -16.02 -0.84 -21.46
C ASP A 515 -15.29 0.22 -22.30
N GLY A 516 -14.70 -0.21 -23.42
CA GLY A 516 -13.99 0.66 -24.36
C GLY A 516 -12.53 0.99 -24.01
N THR A 517 -12.00 0.54 -22.87
CA THR A 517 -10.62 0.82 -22.44
C THR A 517 -9.68 -0.39 -22.51
N CYS A 518 -10.24 -1.59 -22.74
CA CYS A 518 -9.57 -2.89 -22.67
C CYS A 518 -8.62 -3.17 -23.86
N LEU A 519 -7.52 -2.43 -23.91
CA LEU A 519 -6.48 -2.50 -24.92
C LEU A 519 -5.09 -2.55 -24.28
N SER A 520 -4.15 -3.23 -24.95
CA SER A 520 -2.75 -3.20 -24.57
C SER A 520 -2.14 -1.81 -24.70
N ASN A 521 -1.30 -1.43 -23.74
CA ASN A 521 -0.51 -0.19 -23.76
C ASN A 521 0.91 -0.36 -24.36
N ASP A 522 1.19 -1.49 -25.00
CA ASP A 522 2.48 -1.83 -25.63
C ASP A 522 2.64 -1.28 -27.07
N GLY A 523 1.81 -0.33 -27.46
CA GLY A 523 1.77 0.25 -28.81
C GLY A 523 1.05 -0.62 -29.86
N LYS A 524 0.60 -1.84 -29.51
CA LYS A 524 -0.13 -2.72 -30.45
C LYS A 524 -1.65 -2.55 -30.41
N ASN A 525 -2.20 -1.94 -29.34
CA ASN A 525 -3.64 -1.82 -29.11
C ASN A 525 -4.38 -3.17 -29.26
N THR A 526 -3.82 -4.25 -28.72
CA THR A 526 -4.46 -5.57 -28.73
C THR A 526 -5.59 -5.58 -27.72
N THR A 527 -6.78 -6.01 -28.11
CA THR A 527 -7.92 -6.19 -27.18
C THR A 527 -7.61 -7.31 -26.19
N LYS A 528 -7.67 -7.00 -24.90
CA LYS A 528 -7.41 -7.93 -23.79
C LYS A 528 -8.07 -7.42 -22.51
N PHE A 529 -8.34 -8.33 -21.57
CA PHE A 529 -8.73 -7.97 -20.20
C PHE A 529 -7.57 -7.31 -19.46
N LEU A 530 -7.93 -6.48 -18.47
CA LEU A 530 -7.01 -5.62 -17.73
C LEU A 530 -6.97 -6.08 -16.26
N PRO A 531 -6.08 -7.02 -15.90
CA PRO A 531 -5.89 -7.36 -14.50
C PRO A 531 -5.34 -6.17 -13.72
N ALA A 532 -5.55 -6.16 -12.41
CA ALA A 532 -5.13 -5.13 -11.48
C ALA A 532 -3.91 -5.59 -10.66
N PHE A 533 -3.07 -4.66 -10.24
CA PHE A 533 -1.98 -4.85 -9.30
C PHE A 533 -2.22 -3.93 -8.09
N PRO A 534 -2.00 -4.35 -6.83
CA PRO A 534 -1.38 -5.61 -6.40
C PRO A 534 -2.25 -6.87 -6.35
N ALA A 535 -3.54 -6.83 -6.70
CA ALA A 535 -4.41 -8.02 -6.65
C ALA A 535 -3.83 -9.23 -7.43
N SER A 536 -3.15 -8.97 -8.55
CA SER A 536 -2.42 -9.95 -9.36
C SER A 536 -1.16 -10.54 -8.71
N CYS A 537 -0.62 -9.94 -7.64
CA CYS A 537 0.55 -10.46 -6.92
C CYS A 537 0.22 -11.81 -6.25
N PRO A 538 1.03 -12.86 -6.44
CA PRO A 538 0.80 -14.17 -5.82
C PRO A 538 0.99 -14.22 -4.29
N TYR A 539 1.54 -13.19 -3.66
CA TYR A 539 1.85 -13.17 -2.21
C TYR A 539 0.88 -12.32 -1.37
N VAL A 540 -0.25 -11.92 -1.96
CA VAL A 540 -1.35 -11.24 -1.27
C VAL A 540 -2.64 -12.02 -1.45
N THR A 541 -3.59 -11.82 -0.54
CA THR A 541 -4.96 -12.33 -0.69
C THR A 541 -5.83 -11.27 -1.36
N ALA A 542 -6.22 -11.50 -2.61
CA ALA A 542 -7.08 -10.59 -3.36
C ALA A 542 -8.56 -10.80 -2.97
N VAL A 543 -9.26 -9.70 -2.69
CA VAL A 543 -10.62 -9.70 -2.15
C VAL A 543 -11.60 -9.07 -3.14
N GLY A 544 -12.54 -9.87 -3.63
CA GLY A 544 -13.65 -9.45 -4.47
C GLY A 544 -14.89 -9.00 -3.68
N GLY A 545 -15.87 -8.51 -4.42
CA GLY A 545 -17.10 -7.92 -3.89
C GLY A 545 -18.33 -8.80 -4.08
N THR A 546 -19.15 -8.92 -3.03
CA THR A 546 -20.51 -9.47 -3.08
C THR A 546 -21.56 -8.42 -2.72
N ARG A 547 -22.83 -8.72 -2.98
CA ARG A 547 -23.99 -7.89 -2.63
C ARG A 547 -25.18 -8.77 -2.27
N ASP A 548 -26.19 -8.17 -1.65
CA ASP A 548 -27.50 -8.77 -1.31
C ASP A 548 -27.40 -9.97 -0.33
N TYR A 549 -28.54 -10.60 -0.02
CA TYR A 549 -28.61 -11.85 0.73
C TYR A 549 -29.78 -12.71 0.23
N PRO A 550 -29.57 -13.94 -0.29
CA PRO A 550 -28.29 -14.61 -0.50
C PRO A 550 -27.31 -13.80 -1.36
N GLU A 551 -26.03 -13.93 -1.05
CA GLU A 551 -24.97 -13.14 -1.67
C GLU A 551 -24.76 -13.54 -3.13
N VAL A 552 -24.52 -12.54 -3.98
CA VAL A 552 -24.14 -12.67 -5.39
C VAL A 552 -22.95 -11.76 -5.69
N VAL A 553 -22.25 -11.99 -6.81
CA VAL A 553 -21.15 -11.11 -7.25
C VAL A 553 -21.65 -9.66 -7.36
N ALA A 554 -20.88 -8.72 -6.80
CA ALA A 554 -21.29 -7.34 -6.70
C ALA A 554 -21.20 -6.59 -8.03
N TYR A 555 -22.24 -5.79 -8.27
CA TYR A 555 -22.27 -4.76 -9.32
C TYR A 555 -23.27 -3.66 -8.91
N ASP A 556 -23.07 -2.44 -9.42
CA ASP A 556 -24.07 -1.38 -9.38
C ASP A 556 -24.14 -0.63 -10.73
N PRO A 557 -25.25 -0.74 -11.48
CA PRO A 557 -25.41 -0.01 -12.73
C PRO A 557 -25.53 1.51 -12.55
N ALA A 558 -25.76 2.02 -11.34
CA ALA A 558 -25.92 3.44 -11.05
C ALA A 558 -24.59 4.20 -11.05
N ASN A 559 -23.48 3.56 -10.69
CA ASN A 559 -22.14 4.14 -10.73
C ASN A 559 -21.16 3.37 -11.63
N GLY A 560 -21.53 2.17 -12.10
CA GLY A 560 -20.69 1.35 -12.98
C GLY A 560 -19.81 0.34 -12.23
N TYR A 561 -20.01 0.18 -10.92
CA TYR A 561 -19.29 -0.80 -10.11
C TYR A 561 -19.51 -2.23 -10.62
N VAL A 562 -18.43 -2.99 -10.75
CA VAL A 562 -18.43 -4.44 -10.91
C VAL A 562 -17.21 -5.03 -10.19
N SER A 563 -17.42 -6.05 -9.35
CA SER A 563 -16.32 -6.72 -8.63
C SER A 563 -15.22 -7.20 -9.58
N GLY A 564 -13.98 -6.82 -9.29
CA GLY A 564 -12.80 -7.03 -10.13
C GLY A 564 -12.30 -8.47 -10.14
N SER A 565 -11.75 -8.86 -11.28
CA SER A 565 -11.22 -10.21 -11.50
C SER A 565 -10.17 -10.21 -12.61
N GLY A 566 -9.25 -11.18 -12.61
CA GLY A 566 -8.34 -11.31 -13.73
C GLY A 566 -7.35 -12.46 -13.63
N PHE A 567 -6.63 -12.63 -14.74
CA PHE A 567 -5.38 -13.37 -14.78
C PHE A 567 -4.25 -12.39 -15.03
N SER A 568 -3.22 -12.46 -14.18
CA SER A 568 -2.01 -11.66 -14.32
C SER A 568 -1.30 -11.90 -15.67
N ASN A 569 -0.77 -10.84 -16.26
CA ASN A 569 0.17 -10.91 -17.38
C ASN A 569 1.64 -10.92 -16.93
N TYR A 570 1.93 -10.53 -15.69
CA TYR A 570 3.29 -10.46 -15.14
C TYR A 570 3.66 -11.73 -14.36
N PHE A 571 2.75 -12.18 -13.50
CA PHE A 571 2.98 -13.27 -12.56
C PHE A 571 2.39 -14.57 -13.08
N ALA A 572 3.22 -15.60 -13.16
CA ALA A 572 2.76 -16.95 -13.45
C ALA A 572 1.82 -17.47 -12.34
N GLN A 573 0.99 -18.44 -12.67
CA GLN A 573 0.14 -19.14 -11.71
C GLN A 573 1.02 -19.75 -10.58
N PRO A 574 0.80 -19.35 -9.31
CA PRO A 574 1.61 -19.80 -8.19
C PRO A 574 1.36 -21.27 -7.86
N ALA A 575 2.32 -21.93 -7.20
CA ALA A 575 2.27 -23.37 -6.95
C ALA A 575 1.01 -23.79 -6.17
N TYR A 576 0.58 -23.00 -5.18
CA TYR A 576 -0.64 -23.31 -4.42
C TYR A 576 -1.91 -23.33 -5.29
N GLN A 577 -2.02 -22.49 -6.34
CA GLN A 577 -3.13 -22.55 -7.30
C GLN A 577 -3.01 -23.77 -8.20
N LYS A 578 -1.80 -24.00 -8.73
CA LYS A 578 -1.52 -25.10 -9.65
C LYS A 578 -1.74 -26.47 -8.99
N GLU A 579 -1.23 -26.66 -7.78
CA GLU A 579 -1.34 -27.92 -7.04
C GLU A 579 -2.78 -28.21 -6.59
N SER A 580 -3.57 -27.17 -6.32
CA SER A 580 -5.00 -27.33 -6.00
C SER A 580 -5.85 -27.77 -7.20
N GLY A 581 -5.42 -27.46 -8.42
CA GLY A 581 -6.15 -27.74 -9.66
C GLY A 581 -7.45 -26.93 -9.85
N VAL A 582 -7.82 -26.03 -8.94
CA VAL A 582 -9.11 -25.33 -8.99
C VAL A 582 -9.21 -24.33 -10.14
N VAL A 583 -8.09 -23.66 -10.46
CA VAL A 583 -8.02 -22.71 -11.58
C VAL A 583 -8.14 -23.44 -12.91
N ASP A 584 -7.45 -24.56 -13.08
CA ASP A 584 -7.51 -25.37 -14.30
C ASP A 584 -8.93 -25.91 -14.52
N LYS A 585 -9.56 -26.42 -13.46
CA LYS A 585 -10.97 -26.85 -13.46
C LYS A 585 -11.91 -25.70 -13.87
N TYR A 586 -11.67 -24.48 -13.39
CA TYR A 586 -12.46 -23.32 -13.77
C TYR A 586 -12.26 -22.95 -15.25
N ILE A 587 -11.01 -22.93 -15.74
CA ILE A 587 -10.69 -22.67 -17.15
C ILE A 587 -11.36 -23.71 -18.06
N GLU A 588 -11.34 -24.99 -17.69
CA GLU A 588 -12.06 -26.04 -18.42
C GLU A 588 -13.57 -25.76 -18.45
N ALA A 589 -14.16 -25.33 -17.33
CA ALA A 589 -15.58 -24.98 -17.23
C ALA A 589 -15.99 -23.70 -17.97
N LEU A 590 -15.03 -22.90 -18.45
CA LEU A 590 -15.28 -21.76 -19.34
C LEU A 590 -15.51 -22.21 -20.79
N ASP A 591 -15.11 -23.42 -21.19
CA ASP A 591 -15.31 -23.97 -22.55
C ASP A 591 -14.87 -23.00 -23.66
N GLY A 592 -13.69 -22.40 -23.49
CA GLY A 592 -13.11 -21.44 -24.45
C GLY A 592 -13.71 -20.04 -24.43
N LEU A 593 -14.60 -19.73 -23.48
CA LEU A 593 -15.14 -18.38 -23.29
C LEU A 593 -14.00 -17.39 -23.03
N HIS A 594 -14.00 -16.30 -23.80
CA HIS A 594 -13.00 -15.22 -23.79
C HIS A 594 -11.57 -15.63 -24.18
N ASP A 595 -11.40 -16.76 -24.88
CA ASP A 595 -10.09 -17.17 -25.39
C ASP A 595 -9.43 -16.06 -26.22
N GLY A 596 -8.15 -15.80 -25.92
CA GLY A 596 -7.38 -14.72 -26.52
C GLY A 596 -7.49 -13.37 -25.80
N LEU A 597 -8.39 -13.21 -24.83
CA LEU A 597 -8.52 -11.97 -24.04
C LEU A 597 -7.76 -12.01 -22.70
N TYR A 598 -7.32 -13.17 -22.23
CA TYR A 598 -6.65 -13.31 -20.92
C TYR A 598 -5.50 -14.33 -20.96
N ASN A 599 -4.58 -14.20 -20.01
CA ASN A 599 -3.42 -15.09 -19.85
C ASN A 599 -3.77 -16.31 -18.98
N LYS A 600 -4.16 -17.44 -19.59
CA LYS A 600 -4.52 -18.70 -18.88
C LYS A 600 -3.43 -19.22 -17.92
N SER A 601 -2.17 -18.85 -18.13
CA SER A 601 -1.03 -19.32 -17.33
C SER A 601 -0.67 -18.37 -16.16
N GLY A 602 -1.38 -17.27 -16.01
CA GLY A 602 -1.12 -16.25 -15.00
C GLY A 602 -1.74 -16.55 -13.63
N ARG A 603 -1.30 -15.83 -12.59
CA ARG A 603 -1.99 -15.79 -11.29
C ARG A 603 -3.44 -15.35 -11.50
N ALA A 604 -4.39 -16.18 -11.08
CA ALA A 604 -5.82 -15.96 -11.23
C ALA A 604 -6.42 -15.36 -9.94
N TYR A 605 -7.29 -14.35 -10.00
CA TYR A 605 -7.84 -13.69 -8.80
C TYR A 605 -9.29 -13.20 -9.04
N PRO A 606 -10.11 -12.98 -7.99
CA PRO A 606 -9.78 -12.91 -6.55
C PRO A 606 -9.57 -14.27 -5.87
N ASP A 607 -9.07 -14.26 -4.63
CA ASP A 607 -8.94 -15.46 -3.81
C ASP A 607 -10.22 -15.72 -2.99
N VAL A 608 -10.82 -14.65 -2.47
CA VAL A 608 -12.02 -14.65 -1.62
C VAL A 608 -12.84 -13.40 -1.91
N SER A 609 -14.02 -13.27 -1.34
CA SER A 609 -14.86 -12.06 -1.46
C SER A 609 -15.56 -11.70 -0.14
N ALA A 610 -16.15 -10.51 -0.10
CA ALA A 610 -17.10 -10.08 0.93
C ALA A 610 -18.00 -8.98 0.37
N GLN A 611 -19.05 -8.60 1.10
CA GLN A 611 -19.92 -7.48 0.77
C GLN A 611 -19.09 -6.27 0.36
N GLY A 612 -19.44 -5.68 -0.78
CA GLY A 612 -18.82 -4.48 -1.32
C GLY A 612 -19.86 -3.48 -1.81
N TYR A 613 -21.06 -3.51 -1.23
CA TYR A 613 -22.23 -2.78 -1.72
C TYR A 613 -22.88 -1.93 -0.63
N ARG A 614 -23.04 -0.64 -0.90
CA ARG A 614 -23.73 0.39 -0.11
C ARG A 614 -23.26 0.51 1.33
N TYR A 615 -21.95 0.55 1.55
CA TYR A 615 -21.39 0.79 2.88
C TYR A 615 -21.78 2.16 3.40
N LEU A 616 -22.40 2.19 4.58
CA LEU A 616 -22.79 3.42 5.25
C LEU A 616 -21.58 3.98 5.99
N ILE A 617 -21.08 5.12 5.53
CA ILE A 617 -19.96 5.79 6.18
C ILE A 617 -20.29 7.26 6.42
N MET A 618 -19.50 7.89 7.26
CA MET A 618 -19.50 9.33 7.48
C MET A 618 -18.25 9.96 6.90
N VAL A 619 -18.44 11.06 6.17
CA VAL A 619 -17.35 11.88 5.60
C VAL A 619 -17.73 13.33 5.80
N ASP A 620 -16.87 14.14 6.40
CA ASP A 620 -17.14 15.55 6.69
C ASP A 620 -18.50 15.79 7.38
N GLY A 621 -18.87 14.90 8.31
CA GLY A 621 -20.11 14.94 9.07
C GLY A 621 -21.40 14.59 8.30
N ILE A 622 -21.32 14.22 7.02
CA ILE A 622 -22.45 13.75 6.21
C ILE A 622 -22.38 12.24 5.98
N ILE A 623 -23.56 11.62 5.92
CA ILE A 623 -23.70 10.19 5.63
C ILE A 623 -23.59 10.01 4.12
N VAL A 624 -22.72 9.10 3.70
CA VAL A 624 -22.59 8.68 2.31
C VAL A 624 -22.64 7.16 2.20
N THR A 625 -23.06 6.68 1.04
CA THR A 625 -23.02 5.26 0.70
C THR A 625 -21.98 5.01 -0.36
N LEU A 626 -21.11 4.04 -0.09
CA LEU A 626 -19.98 3.71 -0.95
C LEU A 626 -20.06 2.25 -1.40
N ASP A 627 -19.76 2.03 -2.67
CA ASP A 627 -19.58 0.71 -3.27
C ASP A 627 -18.11 0.47 -3.55
N GLY A 628 -17.71 -0.80 -3.69
CA GLY A 628 -16.37 -1.17 -4.12
C GLY A 628 -15.76 -2.33 -3.34
N THR A 629 -14.76 -2.95 -3.95
CA THR A 629 -13.93 -3.97 -3.31
C THR A 629 -13.06 -3.38 -2.20
N SER A 630 -12.85 -2.05 -2.21
CA SER A 630 -12.41 -1.25 -1.06
C SER A 630 -13.22 -1.44 0.22
N ALA A 631 -14.51 -1.77 0.13
CA ALA A 631 -15.32 -2.08 1.32
C ALA A 631 -15.16 -3.55 1.74
N SER A 632 -14.99 -4.43 0.76
CA SER A 632 -14.86 -5.88 0.98
C SER A 632 -13.51 -6.28 1.59
N SER A 633 -12.40 -5.66 1.17
CA SER A 633 -11.06 -5.94 1.69
C SER A 633 -10.94 -5.72 3.21
N PRO A 634 -11.27 -4.54 3.78
CA PRO A 634 -11.23 -4.32 5.23
C PRO A 634 -12.24 -5.18 5.98
N THR A 635 -13.32 -5.62 5.32
CA THR A 635 -14.29 -6.56 5.88
C THR A 635 -13.68 -7.95 6.07
N VAL A 636 -13.05 -8.51 5.03
CA VAL A 636 -12.34 -9.81 5.14
C VAL A 636 -11.17 -9.68 6.11
N ALA A 637 -10.39 -8.60 6.03
CA ALA A 637 -9.28 -8.35 6.94
C ALA A 637 -9.75 -8.32 8.40
N SER A 638 -10.92 -7.72 8.68
CA SER A 638 -11.51 -7.72 10.02
C SER A 638 -11.84 -9.13 10.50
N VAL A 639 -12.42 -9.99 9.66
CA VAL A 639 -12.70 -11.38 10.02
C VAL A 639 -11.40 -12.15 10.31
N ILE A 640 -10.39 -12.02 9.45
CA ILE A 640 -9.08 -12.66 9.63
C ILE A 640 -8.37 -12.15 10.89
N ALA A 641 -8.46 -10.85 11.18
CA ALA A 641 -7.87 -10.29 12.39
C ALA A 641 -8.52 -10.85 13.66
N LEU A 642 -9.84 -11.08 13.66
CA LEU A 642 -10.54 -11.75 14.76
C LEU A 642 -10.14 -13.22 14.89
N VAL A 643 -9.87 -13.91 13.78
CA VAL A 643 -9.32 -15.30 13.82
C VAL A 643 -7.90 -15.29 14.40
N ASN A 644 -7.05 -14.36 13.97
CA ASN A 644 -5.71 -14.18 14.52
C ASN A 644 -5.75 -13.83 16.01
N ASP A 645 -6.70 -13.01 16.44
CA ASP A 645 -6.94 -12.72 17.86
C ASP A 645 -7.28 -13.99 18.66
N ALA A 646 -8.20 -14.83 18.16
CA ALA A 646 -8.57 -16.10 18.81
C ALA A 646 -7.39 -17.07 18.89
N LEU A 647 -6.61 -17.18 17.81
CA LEU A 647 -5.37 -17.97 17.78
C LEU A 647 -4.37 -17.48 18.83
N MET A 648 -4.12 -16.18 18.89
CA MET A 648 -3.18 -15.58 19.84
C MET A 648 -3.66 -15.71 21.29
N ALA A 649 -4.95 -15.59 21.56
CA ALA A 649 -5.54 -15.85 22.87
C ALA A 649 -5.37 -17.31 23.30
N ALA A 650 -5.35 -18.24 22.34
CA ALA A 650 -5.03 -19.65 22.56
C ALA A 650 -3.51 -19.95 22.59
N GLY A 651 -2.64 -18.93 22.56
CA GLY A 651 -1.19 -19.09 22.57
C GLY A 651 -0.60 -19.59 21.25
N GLN A 652 -1.34 -19.49 20.14
CA GLN A 652 -0.90 -19.88 18.81
C GLN A 652 -0.44 -18.68 17.98
N ALA A 653 0.40 -18.94 16.98
CA ALA A 653 0.81 -17.95 16.00
C ALA A 653 -0.36 -17.59 15.04
N PRO A 654 -0.37 -16.36 14.50
CA PRO A 654 -1.36 -15.93 13.50
C PRO A 654 -1.25 -16.74 12.21
N LEU A 655 -2.23 -16.62 11.32
CA LEU A 655 -2.28 -17.34 10.05
C LEU A 655 -1.15 -16.94 9.09
N GLY A 656 -0.77 -15.65 9.05
CA GLY A 656 0.21 -15.14 8.09
C GLY A 656 -0.32 -15.14 6.66
N PHE A 657 0.51 -15.53 5.69
CA PHE A 657 0.10 -15.60 4.29
C PHE A 657 -0.94 -16.71 4.07
N LEU A 658 -2.15 -16.32 3.66
CA LEU A 658 -3.36 -17.16 3.71
C LEU A 658 -3.49 -18.12 2.53
N ASN A 659 -3.02 -17.75 1.33
CA ASN A 659 -3.43 -18.44 0.11
C ASN A 659 -3.09 -19.94 0.11
N PRO A 660 -1.92 -20.40 0.58
CA PRO A 660 -1.66 -21.85 0.66
C PRO A 660 -2.66 -22.59 1.58
N TRP A 661 -3.09 -22.00 2.70
CA TRP A 661 -4.13 -22.57 3.57
C TRP A 661 -5.51 -22.59 2.90
N LEU A 662 -5.84 -21.57 2.09
CA LEU A 662 -7.09 -21.49 1.31
C LEU A 662 -7.14 -22.58 0.23
N TYR A 663 -6.14 -22.62 -0.65
CA TYR A 663 -6.17 -23.46 -1.86
C TYR A 663 -5.90 -24.95 -1.59
N THR A 664 -5.32 -25.32 -0.45
CA THR A 664 -5.08 -26.74 -0.09
C THR A 664 -6.26 -27.42 0.64
N GLY A 665 -7.42 -26.76 0.70
CA GLY A 665 -8.73 -27.41 0.87
C GLY A 665 -9.32 -27.42 2.28
N ALA A 666 -8.52 -27.26 3.34
CA ALA A 666 -9.05 -27.09 4.70
C ALA A 666 -9.67 -25.70 4.87
N GLY A 667 -8.96 -24.65 4.45
CA GLY A 667 -9.43 -23.27 4.58
C GLY A 667 -10.63 -22.93 3.71
N ALA A 668 -10.69 -23.48 2.49
CA ALA A 668 -11.80 -23.24 1.55
C ALA A 668 -13.19 -23.63 2.12
N GLN A 669 -13.25 -24.61 3.03
CA GLN A 669 -14.51 -25.03 3.68
C GLN A 669 -15.05 -23.99 4.65
N ALA A 670 -14.24 -23.02 5.06
CA ALA A 670 -14.64 -21.92 5.93
C ALA A 670 -15.28 -20.74 5.17
N PHE A 671 -15.57 -20.92 3.88
CA PHE A 671 -16.14 -19.89 3.03
C PHE A 671 -17.47 -20.36 2.45
N LYS A 672 -18.40 -19.41 2.35
CA LYS A 672 -19.67 -19.59 1.69
C LYS A 672 -19.49 -19.35 0.20
N ASP A 673 -19.67 -20.41 -0.57
CA ASP A 673 -19.59 -20.39 -2.03
C ASP A 673 -20.62 -19.45 -2.67
N ILE A 674 -20.18 -18.64 -3.64
CA ILE A 674 -20.98 -17.67 -4.38
C ILE A 674 -21.11 -18.16 -5.81
N THR A 675 -22.30 -18.62 -6.19
CA THR A 675 -22.50 -19.31 -7.48
C THR A 675 -23.34 -18.50 -8.46
N ASN A 676 -23.52 -17.19 -8.24
CA ASN A 676 -24.38 -16.35 -9.07
C ASN A 676 -23.79 -14.94 -9.25
N GLY A 677 -23.94 -14.41 -10.46
CA GLY A 677 -23.34 -13.14 -10.90
C GLY A 677 -22.10 -13.33 -11.77
N SER A 678 -21.49 -12.22 -12.18
CA SER A 678 -20.33 -12.22 -13.07
C SER A 678 -19.52 -10.92 -12.94
N SER A 679 -18.21 -11.00 -13.16
CA SER A 679 -17.29 -9.86 -13.22
C SER A 679 -17.28 -9.20 -14.62
N SER A 680 -18.45 -8.78 -15.09
CA SER A 680 -18.62 -8.20 -16.44
C SER A 680 -17.78 -6.94 -16.68
N GLY A 681 -17.38 -6.73 -17.93
CA GLY A 681 -16.56 -5.59 -18.35
C GLY A 681 -16.02 -5.79 -19.76
N CYS A 682 -15.29 -4.80 -20.29
CA CYS A 682 -14.71 -4.81 -21.64
C CYS A 682 -15.71 -5.06 -22.78
N GLY A 683 -16.99 -4.74 -22.59
CA GLY A 683 -18.09 -5.07 -23.52
C GLY A 683 -18.41 -6.56 -23.57
N THR A 684 -17.99 -7.32 -22.56
CA THR A 684 -18.18 -8.77 -22.44
C THR A 684 -18.95 -9.13 -21.17
N THR A 685 -19.37 -10.40 -21.06
CA THR A 685 -19.97 -10.93 -19.83
C THR A 685 -18.96 -11.11 -18.69
N GLY A 686 -17.65 -10.94 -18.94
CA GLY A 686 -16.61 -11.27 -17.97
C GLY A 686 -16.65 -12.73 -17.52
N PHE A 687 -16.15 -13.00 -16.33
CA PHE A 687 -16.13 -14.34 -15.74
C PHE A 687 -17.35 -14.56 -14.84
N ALA A 688 -17.99 -15.72 -14.98
CA ALA A 688 -19.19 -16.05 -14.23
C ALA A 688 -18.85 -16.80 -12.93
N ALA A 689 -19.62 -16.53 -11.88
CA ALA A 689 -19.61 -17.32 -10.66
C ALA A 689 -20.06 -18.77 -10.92
N LYS A 690 -19.40 -19.75 -10.30
CA LYS A 690 -19.64 -21.20 -10.46
C LYS A 690 -19.43 -21.91 -9.12
N GLU A 691 -19.80 -23.20 -9.05
CA GLU A 691 -19.56 -24.00 -7.84
C GLU A 691 -18.06 -24.21 -7.59
N GLY A 692 -17.62 -23.94 -6.36
CA GLY A 692 -16.23 -23.96 -5.93
C GLY A 692 -15.50 -22.65 -6.21
N TRP A 693 -14.18 -22.71 -6.37
CA TRP A 693 -13.42 -21.50 -6.71
C TRP A 693 -13.76 -21.02 -8.13
N ASP A 694 -13.99 -19.72 -8.27
CA ASP A 694 -14.16 -19.04 -9.54
C ASP A 694 -13.49 -17.66 -9.59
N LEU A 695 -13.39 -17.09 -10.80
CA LEU A 695 -12.82 -15.76 -10.99
C LEU A 695 -13.75 -14.62 -10.61
N ALA A 696 -15.05 -14.84 -10.41
CA ALA A 696 -15.94 -13.75 -10.07
C ALA A 696 -15.93 -13.44 -8.57
N SER A 697 -15.65 -14.45 -7.73
CA SER A 697 -15.79 -14.37 -6.28
C SER A 697 -14.74 -15.15 -5.47
N GLY A 698 -13.84 -15.89 -6.12
CA GLY A 698 -12.84 -16.72 -5.44
C GLY A 698 -13.49 -17.92 -4.76
N PHE A 699 -13.09 -18.21 -3.52
CA PHE A 699 -13.77 -19.21 -2.66
C PHE A 699 -15.08 -18.69 -2.03
N GLY A 700 -15.48 -17.44 -2.30
CA GLY A 700 -16.67 -16.81 -1.72
C GLY A 700 -16.38 -16.10 -0.39
N THR A 701 -17.37 -16.04 0.51
CA THR A 701 -17.34 -15.14 1.68
C THR A 701 -16.97 -15.83 2.99
N PRO A 702 -16.16 -15.20 3.87
CA PRO A 702 -15.62 -15.88 5.05
C PRO A 702 -16.67 -16.11 6.14
N LEU A 703 -16.69 -17.31 6.73
CA LEU A 703 -17.52 -17.64 7.88
C LEU A 703 -16.63 -17.84 9.11
N PHE A 704 -16.61 -16.84 9.99
CA PHE A 704 -15.77 -16.84 11.19
C PHE A 704 -15.92 -18.11 12.05
N PRO A 705 -17.13 -18.61 12.35
CA PRO A 705 -17.29 -19.83 13.17
C PRO A 705 -16.63 -21.06 12.53
N ASP A 706 -16.77 -21.22 11.22
CA ASP A 706 -16.24 -22.37 10.48
C ASP A 706 -14.70 -22.30 10.42
N MET A 707 -14.13 -21.09 10.29
CA MET A 707 -12.68 -20.88 10.40
C MET A 707 -12.15 -21.33 11.76
N LEU A 708 -12.84 -20.98 12.84
CA LEU A 708 -12.44 -21.40 14.19
C LEU A 708 -12.54 -22.92 14.35
N ASP A 709 -13.56 -23.57 13.80
CA ASP A 709 -13.71 -25.02 13.86
C ASP A 709 -12.58 -25.74 13.14
N ILE A 710 -12.28 -25.32 11.90
CA ILE A 710 -11.19 -25.86 11.08
C ILE A 710 -9.83 -25.67 11.78
N LEU A 711 -9.65 -24.59 12.53
CA LEU A 711 -8.43 -24.31 13.30
C LEU A 711 -8.41 -24.97 14.69
N GLY A 712 -9.43 -25.75 15.05
CA GLY A 712 -9.51 -26.45 16.33
C GLY A 712 -9.74 -25.53 17.53
N LEU A 713 -10.41 -24.40 17.32
CA LEU A 713 -10.74 -23.39 18.33
C LEU A 713 -12.22 -23.43 18.77
N SER A 714 -13.03 -24.35 18.25
CA SER A 714 -14.43 -24.55 18.66
C SER A 714 -14.57 -24.68 20.19
N GLY A 715 -15.40 -23.80 20.79
CA GLY A 715 -15.67 -23.76 22.23
C GLY A 715 -14.63 -23.04 23.09
N LYS A 716 -13.58 -22.45 22.49
CA LYS A 716 -12.57 -21.60 23.17
C LYS A 716 -12.71 -20.11 22.83
N ALA A 717 -13.62 -19.76 21.92
CA ALA A 717 -13.83 -18.43 21.39
C ALA A 717 -15.12 -17.79 21.90
#